data_AF-A0A066XFI2-F1
#
_entry.id   AF-A0A066XFI2-F1
#
_cell.length_a   1.000
_cell.length_b   1.000
_cell.length_c   1.000
_cell.angle_alpha   90.00
_cell.angle_beta   90.00
_cell.angle_gamma   90.00
#
_symmetry.space_group_name_H-M   'P 1'
#
loop_
_entity.id
_entity.type
_entity.pdbx_description
1 polymer ?
#
loop_
_entity_poly.entity_id
_entity_poly.type
_entity_poly.pdbx_seq_one_letter_code
_entity_poly.pdbx_strand_id
1 'polypeptide(L)'
;MELYIRPLSIEDLDQCAAVESAAFPPAEAATREKIEYRLTVCPHICYGLFARHGKGDPEGCRQQGDIPVLTKAPEGSGNDRLIAHTIATQSTSRVVRDEDMAFPLTWKTEPSALHHVGHRPEGRTIALHSLAVSPPCQKLGYGKKLMSVYIKEMMQTGQADRVSILTYDRLVPYYQKLGFTHFGKSQSEYAGVIWHDLNLLSGAKLAVPNLDKKLLESTYRDWVLTTATMVRNIELHNEDFHIRVDRATGAVLGIEDPRAKVPMNWISSPTNAPWQPLGSRWGLGFADLGANLLHRFCWNSPRIDPSASRDVTVVTYQAGPLELVVHRHLDGQRRCFTESYEFRNRGTYPLNLSAKGETSFAIYTPFNDHYTNTTDALRSRTHAHVWANGGSSAWVKLTQMGGHGRNLGLVLTKGSLSGYSIESRDEVTHSNTRGVFLLHPSVPVLEPSQSTTIEWTLFWHSDWKDFFTQCACRSNQFIHFDIPRHTLLSGHAVKIRMSGSSAAINSTTTVNGQRVQQEGSAFTFIHHAKDMGQETLRIATGRGVAKKESYVFLNTVPEYDDLIESRIKFIVEKQQVKDAESLLHGAYVVYDNQAEAFPFYETQQDRNAGRERVGMGVLIGRWLKRKPDSKLRDSFTAYYSFVCTKLQSDNGWVFDAPYGTGTYINKRLYNWPWVLQLHLVAAAIDIPALNGKSPITRFMETLENFYDEGGASLYAIGLPILEGLRTLKALGMETAYQRAKSLFISHGRNIVDRGTDYPPFEVNFEQSIVAPAAIILLELYRATGDKAWLAAAGLQMEVLLRFAGKQPDYRVHDVAVRHWDGHWFGKDRTWGDTFPHYWSTLNAIALHHFSISTGDLSYGKQSDNVLRANLALFTPEGRASCAWIYPRSVNGRLAHYKDPYANDQDWALAHLLQIEDDTSWVDRDNEDPIS
;
A
#
# COMPACT_ATOMS: atom_id res chain seq x y z
N MET A 1 -36.53 -17.86 29.87
CA MET A 1 -35.07 -17.99 30.02
C MET A 1 -34.68 -17.27 31.29
N GLU A 2 -34.16 -17.99 32.27
CA GLU A 2 -33.74 -17.42 33.55
C GLU A 2 -32.21 -17.49 33.65
N LEU A 3 -31.58 -16.31 33.77
CA LEU A 3 -30.13 -16.12 33.76
C LEU A 3 -29.68 -15.42 35.03
N TYR A 4 -28.45 -15.68 35.48
CA TYR A 4 -27.81 -14.93 36.56
C TYR A 4 -26.29 -14.88 36.37
N ILE A 5 -25.66 -13.85 36.95
CA ILE A 5 -24.21 -13.68 36.98
C ILE A 5 -23.74 -13.83 38.43
N ARG A 6 -22.61 -14.52 38.66
CA ARG A 6 -21.98 -14.60 39.99
C ARG A 6 -20.46 -14.75 39.89
N PRO A 7 -19.71 -14.51 40.97
CA PRO A 7 -18.32 -14.94 41.08
C PRO A 7 -18.19 -16.45 40.85
N LEU A 8 -17.10 -16.85 40.20
CA LEU A 8 -16.75 -18.25 39.95
C LEU A 8 -16.04 -18.85 41.16
N SER A 9 -16.12 -20.16 41.29
CA SER A 9 -15.46 -20.95 42.33
C SER A 9 -14.78 -22.17 41.72
N ILE A 10 -14.00 -22.90 42.52
CA ILE A 10 -13.34 -24.12 42.06
C ILE A 10 -14.32 -25.21 41.60
N GLU A 11 -15.56 -25.19 42.10
CA GLU A 11 -16.64 -26.10 41.67
C GLU A 11 -17.04 -25.88 40.19
N ASP A 12 -16.74 -24.70 39.63
CA ASP A 12 -17.05 -24.34 38.25
C ASP A 12 -15.97 -24.74 37.24
N LEU A 13 -14.87 -25.34 37.70
CA LEU A 13 -13.68 -25.61 36.89
C LEU A 13 -14.00 -26.40 35.61
N ASP A 14 -14.83 -27.44 35.71
CA ASP A 14 -15.21 -28.27 34.58
C ASP A 14 -15.97 -27.49 33.52
N GLN A 15 -16.95 -26.69 33.95
CA GLN A 15 -17.74 -25.88 33.04
C GLN A 15 -16.90 -24.75 32.42
N CYS A 16 -16.02 -24.13 33.19
CA CYS A 16 -15.10 -23.10 32.68
C CYS A 16 -14.13 -23.69 31.65
N ALA A 17 -13.49 -24.83 31.95
CA ALA A 17 -12.58 -25.48 30.99
C ALA A 17 -13.30 -25.87 29.69
N ALA A 18 -14.55 -26.32 29.77
CA ALA A 18 -15.37 -26.63 28.61
C ALA A 18 -15.71 -25.39 27.77
N VAL A 19 -16.18 -24.30 28.40
CA VAL A 19 -16.52 -23.05 27.71
C VAL A 19 -15.28 -22.38 27.12
N GLU A 20 -14.16 -22.37 27.83
CA GLU A 20 -12.87 -21.84 27.35
C GLU A 20 -12.41 -22.58 26.09
N SER A 21 -12.37 -23.92 26.16
CA SER A 21 -11.89 -24.77 25.05
C SER A 21 -12.81 -24.70 23.83
N ALA A 22 -14.10 -24.44 24.03
CA ALA A 22 -15.05 -24.26 22.94
C ALA A 22 -14.98 -22.85 22.33
N ALA A 23 -14.61 -21.83 23.11
CA ALA A 23 -14.62 -20.44 22.67
C ALA A 23 -13.32 -20.00 21.96
N PHE A 24 -12.19 -20.66 22.24
CA PHE A 24 -10.88 -20.29 21.71
C PHE A 24 -10.19 -21.43 20.95
N PRO A 25 -9.32 -21.14 19.97
CA PRO A 25 -8.40 -22.11 19.41
C PRO A 25 -7.52 -22.74 20.51
N PRO A 26 -7.08 -24.01 20.36
CA PRO A 26 -6.32 -24.72 21.40
C PRO A 26 -5.04 -24.01 21.87
N ALA A 27 -4.36 -23.28 20.98
CA ALA A 27 -3.13 -22.54 21.30
C ALA A 27 -3.39 -21.31 22.19
N GLU A 28 -4.60 -20.77 22.16
CA GLU A 28 -4.99 -19.54 22.88
C GLU A 28 -5.79 -19.82 24.15
N ALA A 29 -6.57 -20.91 24.15
CA ALA A 29 -7.38 -21.31 25.29
C ALA A 29 -6.53 -21.44 26.57
N ALA A 30 -7.02 -20.89 27.69
CA ALA A 30 -6.39 -21.17 28.97
C ALA A 30 -6.46 -22.67 29.27
N THR A 31 -5.31 -23.26 29.63
CA THR A 31 -5.28 -24.66 30.06
C THR A 31 -6.15 -24.83 31.31
N ARG A 32 -6.70 -26.04 31.50
CA ARG A 32 -7.47 -26.37 32.70
C ARG A 32 -6.73 -26.01 33.99
N GLU A 33 -5.42 -26.23 34.03
CA GLU A 33 -4.58 -25.91 35.20
C GLU A 33 -4.46 -24.40 35.45
N LYS A 34 -4.38 -23.57 34.39
CA LYS A 34 -4.42 -22.10 34.53
C LYS A 34 -5.76 -21.62 35.11
N ILE A 35 -6.86 -22.24 34.69
CA ILE A 35 -8.20 -21.94 35.21
C ILE A 35 -8.30 -22.39 36.67
N GLU A 36 -7.86 -23.61 36.99
CA GLU A 36 -7.83 -24.16 38.35
C GLU A 36 -7.06 -23.23 39.32
N TYR A 37 -5.88 -22.76 38.91
CA TYR A 37 -5.09 -21.80 39.68
C TYR A 37 -5.88 -20.53 39.98
N ARG A 38 -6.49 -19.90 38.97
CA ARG A 38 -7.19 -18.61 39.12
C ARG A 38 -8.47 -18.74 39.94
N LEU A 39 -9.20 -19.85 39.79
CA LEU A 39 -10.40 -20.16 40.58
C LEU A 39 -10.06 -20.55 42.02
N THR A 40 -8.83 -20.97 42.30
CA THR A 40 -8.36 -21.27 43.66
C THR A 40 -7.80 -20.03 44.35
N VAL A 41 -6.97 -19.25 43.65
CA VAL A 41 -6.16 -18.17 44.24
C VAL A 41 -6.86 -16.80 44.16
N CYS A 42 -7.60 -16.52 43.09
CA CYS A 42 -8.30 -15.25 42.92
C CYS A 42 -9.72 -15.39 42.34
N PRO A 43 -10.59 -16.25 42.92
CA PRO A 43 -11.94 -16.46 42.42
C PRO A 43 -12.82 -15.20 42.44
N HIS A 44 -12.58 -14.30 43.40
CA HIS A 44 -13.37 -13.09 43.61
C HIS A 44 -13.31 -12.06 42.47
N ILE A 45 -12.33 -12.18 41.56
CA ILE A 45 -12.19 -11.38 40.34
C ILE A 45 -12.51 -12.17 39.06
N CYS A 46 -13.14 -13.34 39.18
CA CYS A 46 -13.58 -14.15 38.05
C CYS A 46 -15.10 -14.33 38.09
N TYR A 47 -15.82 -14.09 37.00
CA TYR A 47 -17.29 -14.10 36.97
C TYR A 47 -17.85 -14.99 35.87
N GLY A 48 -18.95 -15.69 36.17
CA GLY A 48 -19.68 -16.55 35.25
C GLY A 48 -21.11 -16.10 35.03
N LEU A 49 -21.60 -16.28 33.82
CA LEU A 49 -22.99 -16.14 33.42
C LEU A 49 -23.63 -17.52 33.26
N PHE A 50 -24.66 -17.80 34.05
CA PHE A 50 -25.32 -19.10 34.13
C PHE A 50 -26.77 -19.04 33.61
N ALA A 51 -27.20 -20.10 32.94
CA ALA A 51 -28.62 -20.41 32.71
C ALA A 51 -29.13 -21.43 33.72
N ARG A 52 -30.31 -21.15 34.27
CA ARG A 52 -31.03 -22.07 35.13
C ARG A 52 -31.46 -23.33 34.38
N HIS A 53 -31.15 -24.49 34.95
CA HIS A 53 -31.57 -25.77 34.39
C HIS A 53 -33.10 -25.83 34.22
N GLY A 54 -33.57 -26.23 33.04
CA GLY A 54 -35.00 -26.39 32.75
C GLY A 54 -35.83 -25.09 32.66
N LYS A 55 -35.19 -23.91 32.64
CA LYS A 55 -35.88 -22.60 32.57
C LYS A 55 -35.65 -21.85 31.26
N GLY A 56 -35.54 -22.59 30.15
CA GLY A 56 -35.40 -22.09 28.78
C GLY A 56 -33.96 -22.11 28.25
N ASP A 57 -33.82 -22.20 26.92
CA ASP A 57 -32.52 -22.35 26.25
C ASP A 57 -31.96 -20.99 25.76
N PRO A 58 -30.74 -20.61 26.16
CA PRO A 58 -30.09 -19.39 25.69
C PRO A 58 -29.60 -19.42 24.23
N GLU A 59 -29.54 -20.59 23.60
CA GLU A 59 -29.04 -20.72 22.23
C GLU A 59 -29.98 -20.06 21.21
N GLY A 60 -29.42 -19.29 20.27
CA GLY A 60 -30.20 -18.56 19.26
C GLY A 60 -31.04 -17.37 19.77
N CYS A 61 -31.20 -17.21 21.09
CA CYS A 61 -31.97 -16.13 21.69
C CYS A 61 -31.10 -14.88 21.93
N ARG A 62 -31.46 -13.73 21.35
CA ARG A 62 -30.80 -12.45 21.67
C ARG A 62 -31.14 -12.02 23.09
N GLN A 63 -30.12 -11.67 23.87
CA GLN A 63 -30.31 -11.22 25.24
C GLN A 63 -30.98 -9.85 25.30
N GLN A 64 -32.11 -9.78 26.02
CA GLN A 64 -32.86 -8.56 26.30
C GLN A 64 -33.04 -8.39 27.81
N GLY A 65 -32.98 -7.14 28.29
CA GLY A 65 -33.09 -6.83 29.73
C GLY A 65 -31.80 -7.04 30.53
N ASP A 66 -31.90 -6.79 31.84
CA ASP A 66 -30.80 -6.93 32.78
C ASP A 66 -30.76 -8.34 33.40
N ILE A 67 -29.55 -8.76 33.77
CA ILE A 67 -29.30 -10.09 34.36
C ILE A 67 -28.96 -9.87 35.83
N PRO A 68 -29.66 -10.54 36.77
CA PRO A 68 -29.37 -10.41 38.20
C PRO A 68 -27.95 -10.87 38.53
N VAL A 69 -27.27 -10.09 39.38
CA VAL A 69 -25.93 -10.42 39.92
C VAL A 69 -26.12 -10.98 41.33
N LEU A 70 -25.62 -12.19 41.56
CA LEU A 70 -25.74 -12.91 42.82
C LEU A 70 -24.36 -13.04 43.48
N THR A 71 -24.34 -12.95 44.80
CA THR A 71 -23.10 -13.09 45.59
C THR A 71 -22.68 -14.54 45.78
N LYS A 72 -23.60 -15.49 45.62
CA LYS A 72 -23.36 -16.94 45.67
C LYS A 72 -24.31 -17.68 44.75
N ALA A 73 -23.99 -18.94 44.47
CA ALA A 73 -24.86 -19.82 43.70
C ALA A 73 -26.22 -20.01 44.42
N PRO A 74 -27.36 -19.94 43.69
CA PRO A 74 -28.66 -20.20 44.30
C PRO A 74 -28.81 -21.65 44.78
N GLU A 75 -29.68 -21.90 45.76
CA GLU A 75 -30.00 -23.27 46.15
C GLU A 75 -30.58 -24.06 44.95
N GLY A 76 -30.14 -25.31 44.79
CA GLY A 76 -30.52 -26.18 43.67
C GLY A 76 -29.84 -25.88 42.32
N SER A 77 -28.82 -25.01 42.27
CA SER A 77 -28.11 -24.64 41.04
C SER A 77 -27.08 -25.65 40.52
N GLY A 78 -26.97 -26.84 41.12
CA GLY A 78 -25.92 -27.82 40.78
C GLY A 78 -25.94 -28.29 39.31
N ASN A 79 -27.08 -28.14 38.63
CA ASN A 79 -27.25 -28.50 37.22
C ASN A 79 -27.31 -27.27 36.29
N ASP A 80 -27.10 -26.06 36.80
CA ASP A 80 -27.12 -24.84 35.99
C ASP A 80 -25.92 -24.81 35.03
N ARG A 81 -26.17 -24.31 33.82
CA ARG A 81 -25.18 -24.32 32.72
C ARG A 81 -24.46 -22.98 32.63
N LEU A 82 -23.13 -23.00 32.69
CA LEU A 82 -22.28 -21.85 32.38
C LEU A 82 -22.31 -21.58 30.87
N ILE A 83 -22.64 -20.34 30.49
CA ILE A 83 -22.73 -19.90 29.09
C ILE A 83 -21.54 -19.04 28.71
N ALA A 84 -21.04 -18.23 29.64
CA ALA A 84 -19.93 -17.33 29.42
C ALA A 84 -19.18 -17.08 30.73
N HIS A 85 -17.88 -16.79 30.65
CA HIS A 85 -17.09 -16.42 31.81
C HIS A 85 -16.08 -15.31 31.54
N THR A 86 -15.55 -14.77 32.63
CA THR A 86 -14.39 -13.90 32.69
C THR A 86 -13.38 -14.48 33.66
N ILE A 87 -12.12 -14.61 33.21
CA ILE A 87 -11.02 -15.16 34.01
C ILE A 87 -9.87 -14.15 34.03
N ALA A 88 -9.39 -13.79 35.22
CA ALA A 88 -8.44 -12.70 35.39
C ALA A 88 -7.40 -12.95 36.50
N THR A 89 -6.36 -12.13 36.54
CA THR A 89 -5.44 -11.97 37.68
C THR A 89 -5.28 -10.49 38.04
N GLN A 90 -4.70 -10.19 39.21
CA GLN A 90 -4.18 -8.85 39.49
C GLN A 90 -2.72 -8.77 39.04
N SER A 91 -2.36 -7.60 38.51
CA SER A 91 -1.04 -7.29 37.98
C SER A 91 -0.54 -5.96 38.52
N THR A 92 0.76 -5.87 38.74
CA THR A 92 1.48 -4.62 39.01
C THR A 92 1.79 -3.85 37.72
N SER A 93 1.69 -4.49 36.56
CA SER A 93 1.87 -3.85 35.25
C SER A 93 0.63 -3.04 34.86
N ARG A 94 0.82 -2.02 34.02
CA ARG A 94 -0.29 -1.25 33.43
C ARG A 94 -1.03 -2.02 32.34
N VAL A 95 -0.35 -2.93 31.66
CA VAL A 95 -0.87 -3.76 30.56
C VAL A 95 -0.65 -5.24 30.89
N VAL A 96 -1.43 -6.13 30.28
CA VAL A 96 -1.27 -7.58 30.46
C VAL A 96 0.09 -8.04 29.92
N ARG A 97 0.81 -8.83 30.72
CA ARG A 97 2.09 -9.46 30.38
C ARG A 97 1.96 -10.98 30.43
N ASP A 98 2.91 -11.67 29.80
CA ASP A 98 2.94 -13.14 29.79
C ASP A 98 3.09 -13.73 31.20
N GLU A 99 3.80 -13.02 32.09
CA GLU A 99 3.90 -13.36 33.52
C GLU A 99 2.54 -13.32 34.23
N ASP A 100 1.63 -12.40 33.85
CA ASP A 100 0.29 -12.32 34.42
C ASP A 100 -0.59 -13.50 33.97
N MET A 101 -0.31 -14.04 32.78
CA MET A 101 -1.00 -15.18 32.18
C MET A 101 -0.46 -16.53 32.67
N ALA A 102 0.77 -16.56 33.19
CA ALA A 102 1.39 -17.73 33.79
C ALA A 102 0.84 -18.02 35.19
N PHE A 103 1.33 -19.11 35.81
CA PHE A 103 1.07 -19.43 37.21
C PHE A 103 2.31 -20.08 37.83
N PRO A 104 2.53 -19.94 39.15
CA PRO A 104 3.71 -20.51 39.82
C PRO A 104 3.58 -22.03 39.91
N LEU A 105 4.59 -22.81 39.52
CA LEU A 105 4.50 -24.28 39.54
C LEU A 105 4.26 -24.89 40.93
N THR A 106 4.67 -24.18 42.00
CA THR A 106 4.51 -24.63 43.40
C THR A 106 3.21 -24.13 44.04
N TRP A 107 2.29 -23.52 43.30
CA TRP A 107 1.08 -22.90 43.85
C TRP A 107 0.18 -23.86 44.64
N LYS A 108 0.22 -25.17 44.34
CA LYS A 108 -0.54 -26.21 45.06
C LYS A 108 0.10 -26.60 46.39
N THR A 109 1.42 -26.52 46.49
CA THR A 109 2.18 -26.93 47.69
C THR A 109 2.50 -25.74 48.60
N GLU A 110 2.63 -24.53 48.04
CA GLU A 110 2.99 -23.30 48.75
C GLU A 110 2.10 -22.11 48.34
N PRO A 111 0.78 -22.17 48.58
CA PRO A 111 -0.19 -21.20 48.04
C PRO A 111 0.00 -19.77 48.56
N SER A 112 0.70 -19.58 49.69
CA SER A 112 0.95 -18.28 50.31
C SER A 112 2.34 -17.71 50.00
N ALA A 113 3.16 -18.40 49.18
CA ALA A 113 4.48 -17.89 48.81
C ALA A 113 4.37 -16.71 47.83
N LEU A 114 5.30 -15.75 47.95
CA LEU A 114 5.39 -14.62 47.04
C LEU A 114 5.98 -15.08 45.71
N HIS A 115 5.15 -15.09 44.65
CA HIS A 115 5.57 -15.50 43.31
C HIS A 115 5.59 -14.32 42.35
N HIS A 116 6.61 -14.26 41.49
CA HIS A 116 6.78 -13.20 40.49
C HIS A 116 5.94 -13.41 39.21
N VAL A 117 5.15 -14.49 39.15
CA VAL A 117 4.24 -14.81 38.04
C VAL A 117 2.84 -15.11 38.57
N GLY A 118 1.82 -14.92 37.73
CA GLY A 118 0.42 -15.15 38.06
C GLY A 118 -0.23 -14.01 38.82
N HIS A 119 -1.08 -14.33 39.79
CA HIS A 119 -1.84 -13.34 40.55
C HIS A 119 -0.94 -12.58 41.55
N ARG A 120 -0.97 -11.24 41.45
CA ARG A 120 -0.22 -10.32 42.30
C ARG A 120 -1.21 -9.50 43.15
N PRO A 121 -1.52 -9.87 44.41
CA PRO A 121 -2.54 -9.22 45.24
C PRO A 121 -2.33 -7.71 45.44
N GLU A 122 -1.07 -7.26 45.44
CA GLU A 122 -0.68 -5.85 45.52
C GLU A 122 -0.92 -5.06 44.22
N GLY A 123 -1.25 -5.75 43.13
CA GLY A 123 -1.44 -5.19 41.81
C GLY A 123 -2.68 -4.30 41.72
N ARG A 124 -2.51 -3.15 41.04
CA ARG A 124 -3.59 -2.17 40.81
C ARG A 124 -4.22 -2.28 39.42
N THR A 125 -3.89 -3.32 38.66
CA THR A 125 -4.49 -3.63 37.35
C THR A 125 -5.14 -5.00 37.40
N ILE A 126 -6.41 -5.10 36.98
CA ILE A 126 -7.02 -6.40 36.68
C ILE A 126 -6.58 -6.79 35.27
N ALA A 127 -5.73 -7.79 35.14
CA ALA A 127 -5.36 -8.39 33.87
C ALA A 127 -6.43 -9.43 33.49
N LEU A 128 -7.33 -9.05 32.58
CA LEU A 128 -8.40 -9.91 32.08
C LEU A 128 -7.84 -10.80 30.95
N HIS A 129 -7.76 -12.09 31.23
CA HIS A 129 -7.12 -13.08 30.34
C HIS A 129 -8.11 -13.75 29.40
N SER A 130 -9.37 -13.88 29.81
CA SER A 130 -10.41 -14.51 28.99
C SER A 130 -11.76 -13.84 29.19
N LEU A 131 -12.46 -13.62 28.06
CA LEU A 131 -13.91 -13.43 27.98
C LEU A 131 -14.44 -14.52 27.03
N ALA A 132 -14.71 -15.71 27.57
CA ALA A 132 -15.23 -16.83 26.80
C ALA A 132 -16.76 -16.78 26.75
N VAL A 133 -17.33 -17.00 25.57
CA VAL A 133 -18.77 -17.18 25.38
C VAL A 133 -18.97 -18.44 24.55
N SER A 134 -19.79 -19.36 25.05
CA SER A 134 -20.13 -20.61 24.36
C SER A 134 -20.57 -20.32 22.91
N PRO A 135 -20.07 -21.03 21.88
CA PRO A 135 -20.29 -20.71 20.47
C PRO A 135 -21.77 -20.49 20.06
N PRO A 136 -22.75 -21.30 20.50
CA PRO A 136 -24.17 -21.09 20.19
C PRO A 136 -24.77 -19.81 20.79
N CYS A 137 -24.06 -19.20 21.74
CA CYS A 137 -24.44 -17.97 22.44
C CYS A 137 -23.65 -16.74 21.99
N GLN A 138 -22.70 -16.88 21.05
CA GLN A 138 -21.93 -15.75 20.54
C GLN A 138 -22.79 -14.83 19.66
N LYS A 139 -22.43 -13.53 19.58
CA LYS A 139 -23.15 -12.49 18.82
C LYS A 139 -24.62 -12.26 19.23
N LEU A 140 -25.07 -12.87 20.33
CA LEU A 140 -26.42 -12.70 20.89
C LEU A 140 -26.51 -11.68 22.04
N GLY A 141 -25.38 -11.07 22.43
CA GLY A 141 -25.33 -10.00 23.43
C GLY A 141 -24.91 -10.44 24.85
N TYR A 142 -24.77 -11.74 25.11
CA TYR A 142 -24.38 -12.27 26.42
C TYR A 142 -22.99 -11.80 26.88
N GLY A 143 -21.97 -11.87 26.02
CA GLY A 143 -20.62 -11.39 26.35
C GLY A 143 -20.58 -9.91 26.70
N LYS A 144 -21.39 -9.08 26.01
CA LYS A 144 -21.49 -7.65 26.29
C LYS A 144 -22.09 -7.41 27.68
N LYS A 145 -23.14 -8.15 28.04
CA LYS A 145 -23.80 -8.04 29.34
C LYS A 145 -22.89 -8.52 30.49
N LEU A 146 -22.25 -9.68 30.34
CA LEU A 146 -21.28 -10.18 31.31
C LEU A 146 -20.14 -9.17 31.52
N MET A 147 -19.56 -8.66 30.45
CA MET A 147 -18.46 -7.70 30.52
C MET A 147 -18.88 -6.36 31.14
N SER A 148 -20.10 -5.89 30.85
CA SER A 148 -20.63 -4.65 31.46
C SER A 148 -20.80 -4.78 32.98
N VAL A 149 -21.31 -5.93 33.44
CA VAL A 149 -21.42 -6.24 34.87
C VAL A 149 -20.04 -6.38 35.49
N TYR A 150 -19.16 -7.18 34.87
CA TYR A 150 -17.79 -7.41 35.34
C TYR A 150 -17.03 -6.09 35.57
N ILE A 151 -17.05 -5.19 34.59
CA ILE A 151 -16.45 -3.86 34.70
C ILE A 151 -17.03 -3.09 35.88
N LYS A 152 -18.37 -3.08 36.02
CA LYS A 152 -19.04 -2.36 37.10
C LYS A 152 -18.59 -2.88 38.46
N GLU A 153 -18.59 -4.20 38.66
CA GLU A 153 -18.16 -4.83 39.92
C GLU A 153 -16.68 -4.52 40.20
N MET A 154 -15.78 -4.74 39.22
CA MET A 154 -14.34 -4.50 39.41
C MET A 154 -13.98 -3.04 39.70
N MET A 155 -14.74 -2.08 39.16
CA MET A 155 -14.52 -0.66 39.45
C MET A 155 -15.14 -0.22 40.78
N GLN A 156 -16.16 -0.92 41.28
CA GLN A 156 -16.83 -0.59 42.54
C GLN A 156 -16.10 -1.16 43.77
N THR A 157 -15.32 -2.24 43.63
CA THR A 157 -14.58 -2.84 44.74
C THR A 157 -13.38 -2.00 45.20
N GLY A 158 -12.91 -1.05 44.38
CA GLY A 158 -11.72 -0.22 44.67
C GLY A 158 -10.38 -0.99 44.69
N GLN A 159 -10.41 -2.28 44.37
CA GLN A 159 -9.25 -3.19 44.42
C GLN A 159 -8.24 -2.94 43.29
N ALA A 160 -8.66 -2.31 42.19
CA ALA A 160 -7.80 -1.96 41.07
C ALA A 160 -8.17 -0.58 40.50
N ASP A 161 -7.18 0.08 39.90
CA ASP A 161 -7.35 1.37 39.23
C ASP A 161 -7.77 1.21 37.77
N ARG A 162 -7.59 0.01 37.21
CA ARG A 162 -7.90 -0.29 35.80
C ARG A 162 -8.15 -1.77 35.53
N VAL A 163 -8.83 -2.04 34.42
CA VAL A 163 -8.91 -3.36 33.78
C VAL A 163 -8.11 -3.29 32.48
N SER A 164 -7.16 -4.19 32.31
CA SER A 164 -6.37 -4.37 31.09
C SER A 164 -6.79 -5.66 30.39
N ILE A 165 -6.85 -5.64 29.05
CA ILE A 165 -7.16 -6.83 28.24
C ILE A 165 -6.28 -6.88 26.99
N LEU A 166 -5.88 -8.10 26.60
CA LEU A 166 -5.34 -8.41 25.29
C LEU A 166 -6.46 -8.77 24.35
N THR A 167 -6.52 -8.14 23.17
CA THR A 167 -7.53 -8.50 22.19
C THR A 167 -7.04 -8.45 20.75
N TYR A 168 -7.74 -9.19 19.89
CA TYR A 168 -7.56 -9.12 18.45
C TYR A 168 -7.93 -7.74 17.91
N ASP A 169 -7.24 -7.31 16.86
CA ASP A 169 -7.55 -6.05 16.17
C ASP A 169 -9.03 -5.91 15.81
N ARG A 170 -9.63 -6.97 15.23
CA ARG A 170 -11.06 -7.02 14.87
C ARG A 170 -12.03 -6.84 16.05
N LEU A 171 -11.57 -7.05 17.29
CA LEU A 171 -12.36 -6.90 18.51
C LEU A 171 -12.06 -5.58 19.25
N VAL A 172 -11.07 -4.79 18.82
CA VAL A 172 -10.78 -3.46 19.38
C VAL A 172 -12.04 -2.56 19.37
N PRO A 173 -12.81 -2.45 18.26
CA PRO A 173 -14.02 -1.63 18.26
C PRO A 173 -15.10 -2.13 19.23
N TYR A 174 -15.14 -3.43 19.51
CA TYR A 174 -16.08 -4.00 20.48
C TYR A 174 -15.74 -3.55 21.91
N TYR A 175 -14.47 -3.60 22.30
CA TYR A 175 -14.03 -3.16 23.63
C TYR A 175 -14.02 -1.64 23.78
N GLN A 176 -13.73 -0.88 22.71
CA GLN A 176 -13.86 0.58 22.73
C GLN A 176 -15.31 1.03 23.00
N LYS A 177 -16.30 0.33 22.46
CA LYS A 177 -17.72 0.57 22.79
C LYS A 177 -18.08 0.27 24.25
N LEU A 178 -17.25 -0.51 24.95
CA LEU A 178 -17.35 -0.78 26.39
C LEU A 178 -16.50 0.20 27.22
N GLY A 179 -15.88 1.20 26.60
CA GLY A 179 -15.11 2.27 27.24
C GLY A 179 -13.60 2.03 27.30
N PHE A 180 -13.09 0.92 26.76
CA PHE A 180 -11.65 0.67 26.76
C PHE A 180 -10.91 1.62 25.82
N THR A 181 -9.77 2.13 26.29
CA THR A 181 -8.82 2.89 25.48
C THR A 181 -7.80 1.94 24.88
N HIS A 182 -7.53 2.08 23.59
CA HIS A 182 -6.57 1.28 22.85
C HIS A 182 -5.16 1.88 22.98
N PHE A 183 -4.19 1.05 23.36
CA PHE A 183 -2.78 1.43 23.55
C PHE A 183 -1.86 0.86 22.46
N GLY A 184 -2.44 0.35 21.36
CA GLY A 184 -1.69 -0.21 20.24
C GLY A 184 -1.39 -1.70 20.40
N LYS A 185 -0.43 -2.19 19.61
CA LYS A 185 0.00 -3.60 19.63
C LYS A 185 0.67 -3.92 20.96
N SER A 186 0.29 -5.04 21.57
CA SER A 186 0.87 -5.52 22.81
C SER A 186 2.28 -6.06 22.57
N GLN A 187 3.10 -6.00 23.62
CA GLN A 187 4.38 -6.69 23.67
C GLN A 187 4.23 -8.18 24.00
N SER A 188 3.03 -8.62 24.40
CA SER A 188 2.72 -10.05 24.54
C SER A 188 2.50 -10.67 23.16
N GLU A 189 3.21 -11.77 22.89
CA GLU A 189 3.06 -12.61 21.70
C GLU A 189 2.41 -13.96 22.05
N TYR A 190 1.60 -13.99 23.11
CA TYR A 190 0.97 -15.21 23.59
C TYR A 190 0.26 -15.97 22.46
N ALA A 191 0.46 -17.29 22.40
CA ALA A 191 -0.04 -18.17 21.34
C ALA A 191 0.45 -17.85 19.92
N GLY A 192 1.49 -17.02 19.75
CA GLY A 192 2.02 -16.62 18.44
C GLY A 192 1.10 -15.66 17.68
N VAL A 193 0.18 -14.99 18.40
CA VAL A 193 -0.83 -14.09 17.86
C VAL A 193 -0.47 -12.64 18.17
N ILE A 194 -0.82 -11.73 17.25
CA ILE A 194 -0.70 -10.28 17.48
C ILE A 194 -1.86 -9.80 18.34
N TRP A 195 -1.54 -9.44 19.58
CA TRP A 195 -2.49 -8.85 20.52
C TRP A 195 -2.42 -7.33 20.53
N HIS A 196 -3.50 -6.69 20.98
CA HIS A 196 -3.55 -5.26 21.26
C HIS A 196 -3.82 -5.02 22.75
N ASP A 197 -3.08 -4.07 23.34
CA ASP A 197 -3.27 -3.65 24.72
C ASP A 197 -4.43 -2.66 24.83
N LEU A 198 -5.43 -2.98 25.65
CA LEU A 198 -6.54 -2.07 25.94
C LEU A 198 -6.67 -1.90 27.45
N ASN A 199 -6.85 -0.66 27.91
CA ASN A 199 -7.14 -0.37 29.32
C ASN A 199 -8.44 0.40 29.50
N LEU A 200 -9.16 0.07 30.56
CA LEU A 200 -10.28 0.85 31.09
C LEU A 200 -9.90 1.37 32.47
N LEU A 201 -9.90 2.69 32.67
CA LEU A 201 -9.55 3.34 33.94
C LEU A 201 -10.78 3.48 34.84
N SER A 202 -10.59 3.29 36.15
CA SER A 202 -11.58 3.61 37.18
C SER A 202 -11.76 5.13 37.25
N GLY A 203 -12.94 5.64 36.87
CA GLY A 203 -13.27 7.07 36.90
C GLY A 203 -13.71 7.72 35.59
N ALA A 204 -13.79 6.99 34.48
CA ALA A 204 -14.23 7.56 33.20
C ALA A 204 -15.76 7.77 33.14
N LYS A 205 -16.26 8.94 33.56
CA LYS A 205 -17.53 9.53 33.08
C LYS A 205 -17.47 11.07 32.99
N LEU A 206 -17.85 11.57 31.81
CA LEU A 206 -18.47 12.88 31.49
C LEU A 206 -17.67 14.20 31.68
N ALA A 207 -17.11 14.68 30.56
CA ALA A 207 -17.10 16.05 30.01
C ALA A 207 -16.72 17.33 30.85
N VAL A 208 -15.75 18.08 30.25
CA VAL A 208 -15.44 19.56 30.25
C VAL A 208 -14.77 20.21 31.51
N PRO A 209 -14.06 21.36 31.40
CA PRO A 209 -12.70 21.60 30.87
C PRO A 209 -11.73 22.25 31.90
N ASN A 210 -10.49 22.54 31.44
CA ASN A 210 -9.48 23.42 32.03
C ASN A 210 -8.78 22.95 33.31
N LEU A 211 -7.60 22.34 33.15
CA LEU A 211 -6.53 22.50 34.14
C LEU A 211 -5.18 22.70 33.44
N ASP A 212 -4.39 23.57 34.05
CA ASP A 212 -3.29 24.34 33.50
C ASP A 212 -2.08 23.49 33.08
N LYS A 213 -1.71 23.55 31.78
CA LYS A 213 -0.61 22.80 31.16
C LYS A 213 0.77 23.12 31.76
N LYS A 214 0.93 24.25 32.45
CA LYS A 214 2.25 24.70 32.93
C LYS A 214 2.77 23.95 34.16
N LEU A 215 1.90 23.35 34.99
CA LEU A 215 2.36 22.69 36.22
C LEU A 215 2.84 21.25 35.99
N LEU A 216 2.30 20.55 34.98
CA LEU A 216 2.67 19.17 34.61
C LEU A 216 3.98 19.08 33.82
N GLU A 217 4.39 20.14 33.10
CA GLU A 217 5.62 20.12 32.30
C GLU A 217 6.91 20.34 33.13
N SER A 218 6.81 20.94 34.33
CA SER A 218 7.98 21.23 35.17
C SER A 218 8.40 20.04 36.04
N THR A 219 7.46 19.37 36.69
CA THR A 219 7.75 18.24 37.60
C THR A 219 8.01 16.91 36.88
N TYR A 220 7.47 16.72 35.66
CA TYR A 220 7.79 15.55 34.84
C TYR A 220 9.18 15.64 34.19
N ARG A 221 9.68 16.85 33.91
CA ARG A 221 11.05 17.05 33.41
C ARG A 221 12.10 16.68 34.46
N ASP A 222 11.90 17.10 35.71
CA ASP A 222 12.90 16.91 36.76
C ASP A 222 12.97 15.46 37.27
N TRP A 223 11.84 14.72 37.28
CA TRP A 223 11.83 13.31 37.68
C TRP A 223 12.34 12.35 36.58
N VAL A 224 12.06 12.64 35.30
CA VAL A 224 12.64 11.88 34.17
C VAL A 224 14.16 12.07 34.08
N LEU A 225 14.69 13.20 34.57
CA LEU A 225 16.12 13.49 34.56
C LEU A 225 16.93 12.81 35.69
N THR A 226 16.30 12.26 36.73
CA THR A 226 17.04 11.79 37.93
C THR A 226 16.98 10.28 38.23
N THR A 227 16.20 9.47 37.50
CA THR A 227 16.15 8.00 37.73
C THR A 227 16.32 7.14 36.48
N ALA A 228 17.07 7.60 35.47
CA ALA A 228 17.47 6.78 34.31
C ALA A 228 18.99 6.59 34.27
N THR A 229 19.45 5.37 34.52
CA THR A 229 20.81 4.93 34.18
C THR A 229 20.98 4.98 32.66
N MET A 230 21.64 6.04 32.18
CA MET A 230 22.49 6.16 30.97
C MET A 230 22.02 5.58 29.62
N VAL A 231 21.52 6.49 28.76
CA VAL A 231 21.67 6.60 27.27
C VAL A 231 21.61 5.32 26.41
N ARG A 232 20.44 5.03 25.80
CA ARG A 232 20.28 3.88 24.85
C ARG A 232 20.62 4.17 23.37
N ASN A 233 20.70 5.42 22.91
CA ASN A 233 20.94 5.78 21.50
C ASN A 233 22.21 6.64 21.30
N ILE A 234 22.73 6.69 20.09
CA ILE A 234 23.68 7.72 19.62
C ILE A 234 22.87 8.74 18.83
N GLU A 235 23.06 10.01 19.15
CA GLU A 235 22.31 11.12 18.59
C GLU A 235 23.26 11.96 17.73
N LEU A 236 23.07 11.97 16.41
CA LEU A 236 23.72 12.95 15.54
C LEU A 236 22.74 14.09 15.29
N HIS A 237 23.17 15.34 15.50
CA HIS A 237 22.25 16.46 15.38
C HIS A 237 22.93 17.77 14.97
N ASN A 238 22.46 18.37 13.88
CA ASN A 238 22.73 19.76 13.50
C ASN A 238 21.42 20.50 13.19
N GLU A 239 21.48 21.71 12.62
CA GLU A 239 20.27 22.48 12.34
C GLU A 239 19.37 21.88 11.24
N ASP A 240 19.89 20.99 10.40
CA ASP A 240 19.15 20.40 9.28
C ASP A 240 18.74 18.95 9.55
N PHE A 241 19.49 18.19 10.35
CA PHE A 241 19.23 16.78 10.57
C PHE A 241 19.26 16.43 12.05
N HIS A 242 18.31 15.59 12.45
CA HIS A 242 18.36 14.81 13.68
C HIS A 242 18.33 13.32 13.32
N ILE A 243 19.44 12.63 13.57
CA ILE A 243 19.65 11.21 13.27
C ILE A 243 19.80 10.43 14.57
N ARG A 244 18.96 9.41 14.73
CA ARG A 244 19.03 8.48 15.86
C ARG A 244 19.64 7.17 15.44
N VAL A 245 20.67 6.71 16.13
CA VAL A 245 21.36 5.45 15.86
C VAL A 245 21.23 4.52 17.06
N ASP A 246 20.84 3.27 16.80
CA ASP A 246 20.75 2.21 17.81
C ASP A 246 22.15 1.79 18.25
N ARG A 247 22.45 1.87 19.55
CA ARG A 247 23.75 1.41 20.08
C ARG A 247 23.91 -0.10 20.02
N ALA A 248 22.81 -0.85 20.05
CA ALA A 248 22.87 -2.32 20.05
C ALA A 248 23.15 -2.88 18.66
N THR A 249 22.57 -2.27 17.63
CA THR A 249 22.64 -2.80 16.26
C THR A 249 23.44 -1.94 15.29
N GLY A 250 23.69 -0.67 15.63
CA GLY A 250 24.29 0.30 14.72
C GLY A 250 23.34 0.78 13.61
N ALA A 251 22.08 0.36 13.61
CA ALA A 251 21.08 0.80 12.63
C ALA A 251 20.64 2.25 12.86
N VAL A 252 20.22 2.95 11.80
CA VAL A 252 19.53 4.24 11.96
C VAL A 252 18.06 3.96 12.33
N LEU A 253 17.61 4.58 13.42
CA LEU A 253 16.25 4.49 13.96
C LEU A 253 15.35 5.63 13.50
N GLY A 254 15.93 6.78 13.16
CA GLY A 254 15.18 7.88 12.58
C GLY A 254 16.04 8.89 11.85
N ILE A 255 15.47 9.46 10.81
CA ILE A 255 15.99 10.59 10.04
C ILE A 255 14.89 11.64 10.06
N GLU A 256 15.14 12.77 10.71
CA GLU A 256 14.12 13.79 10.98
C GLU A 256 14.62 15.19 10.59
N ASP A 257 13.70 16.05 10.16
CA ASP A 257 13.93 17.47 9.93
C ASP A 257 13.60 18.25 11.21
N PRO A 258 14.59 18.79 11.95
CA PRO A 258 14.36 19.56 13.17
C PRO A 258 13.50 20.82 12.96
N ARG A 259 13.38 21.29 11.70
CA ARG A 259 12.62 22.49 11.31
C ARG A 259 11.20 22.17 10.86
N ALA A 260 10.84 20.89 10.73
CA ALA A 260 9.51 20.51 10.27
C ALA A 260 8.44 20.91 11.30
N LYS A 261 7.41 21.62 10.84
CA LYS A 261 6.23 21.96 11.66
C LYS A 261 5.48 20.72 12.12
N VAL A 262 5.52 19.66 11.32
CA VAL A 262 4.95 18.35 11.62
C VAL A 262 6.12 17.37 11.68
N PRO A 263 6.48 16.87 12.89
CA PRO A 263 7.54 15.89 13.02
C PRO A 263 7.21 14.62 12.22
N MET A 264 8.16 14.17 11.42
CA MET A 264 8.03 12.96 10.62
C MET A 264 9.38 12.25 10.57
N ASN A 265 9.36 10.95 10.84
CA ASN A 265 10.49 10.08 10.56
C ASN A 265 10.44 9.66 9.09
N TRP A 266 11.50 9.91 8.33
CA TRP A 266 11.58 9.61 6.90
C TRP A 266 11.85 8.13 6.60
N ILE A 267 12.14 7.35 7.63
CA ILE A 267 12.31 5.90 7.56
C ILE A 267 11.27 5.19 8.43
N SER A 268 10.98 3.95 8.08
CA SER A 268 10.17 3.04 8.88
C SER A 268 10.88 2.73 10.19
N SER A 269 10.10 2.66 11.26
CA SER A 269 10.52 2.38 12.63
C SER A 269 9.39 1.66 13.36
N PRO A 270 9.64 1.06 14.54
CA PRO A 270 8.58 0.42 15.32
C PRO A 270 7.39 1.35 15.67
N THR A 271 7.59 2.67 15.62
CA THR A 271 6.53 3.65 15.94
C THR A 271 5.54 3.91 14.79
N ASN A 272 5.97 3.78 13.54
CA ASN A 272 5.15 4.08 12.35
C ASN A 272 4.94 2.86 11.43
N ALA A 273 5.73 1.80 11.62
CA ALA A 273 5.66 0.51 10.94
C ALA A 273 5.97 -0.63 11.93
N PRO A 274 5.08 -0.92 12.90
CA PRO A 274 5.31 -1.91 13.96
C PRO A 274 5.43 -3.37 13.45
N TRP A 275 5.07 -3.61 12.19
CA TRP A 275 5.23 -4.89 11.49
C TRP A 275 6.64 -5.06 10.90
N GLN A 276 7.46 -4.01 10.82
CA GLN A 276 8.80 -4.07 10.27
C GLN A 276 9.72 -4.96 11.13
N PRO A 277 10.38 -5.98 10.55
CA PRO A 277 11.38 -6.78 11.25
C PRO A 277 12.56 -5.93 11.77
N LEU A 278 13.05 -6.22 12.97
CA LEU A 278 14.19 -5.48 13.55
C LEU A 278 15.47 -5.59 12.72
N GLY A 279 15.66 -6.72 12.03
CA GLY A 279 16.81 -6.97 11.16
C GLY A 279 16.79 -6.19 9.83
N SER A 280 15.68 -5.54 9.49
CA SER A 280 15.51 -4.76 8.25
C SER A 280 15.52 -3.24 8.47
N ARG A 281 16.12 -2.80 9.58
CA ARG A 281 16.34 -1.37 9.88
C ARG A 281 17.40 -0.75 9.00
N TRP A 282 17.36 0.56 8.86
CA TRP A 282 18.21 1.32 7.95
C TRP A 282 19.71 1.08 8.20
N GLY A 283 20.43 0.79 7.11
CA GLY A 283 21.87 0.56 7.11
C GLY A 283 22.29 -0.83 7.58
N LEU A 284 21.36 -1.66 8.07
CA LEU A 284 21.56 -3.10 8.18
C LEU A 284 21.48 -3.75 6.79
N GLY A 285 21.77 -5.04 6.70
CA GLY A 285 21.70 -5.74 5.42
C GLY A 285 22.35 -7.10 5.50
N PHE A 286 22.60 -7.68 4.32
CA PHE A 286 23.19 -9.00 4.23
C PHE A 286 24.08 -9.19 3.00
N ALA A 287 24.96 -10.18 3.06
CA ALA A 287 25.77 -10.66 1.95
C ALA A 287 25.86 -12.19 1.95
N ASP A 288 25.83 -12.80 0.76
CA ASP A 288 26.22 -14.19 0.56
C ASP A 288 27.74 -14.28 0.40
N LEU A 289 28.38 -15.12 1.22
CA LEU A 289 29.85 -15.23 1.27
C LEU A 289 30.39 -16.45 0.50
N GLY A 290 29.56 -17.09 -0.33
CA GLY A 290 29.97 -18.15 -1.27
C GLY A 290 29.61 -19.58 -0.81
N ALA A 291 29.80 -20.56 -1.70
CA ALA A 291 29.33 -21.94 -1.54
C ALA A 291 29.95 -22.69 -0.34
N ASN A 292 31.15 -22.30 0.10
CA ASN A 292 31.85 -22.92 1.23
C ASN A 292 31.34 -22.41 2.59
N LEU A 293 30.51 -21.37 2.61
CA LEU A 293 29.90 -20.78 3.79
C LEU A 293 28.38 -20.87 3.61
N LEU A 294 27.73 -21.84 4.26
CA LEU A 294 26.32 -22.19 4.09
C LEU A 294 25.30 -21.08 4.45
N HIS A 295 25.70 -19.83 4.66
CA HIS A 295 24.87 -18.79 5.29
C HIS A 295 24.94 -17.44 4.58
N ARG A 296 23.74 -16.86 4.37
CA ARG A 296 23.55 -15.41 4.18
C ARG A 296 23.95 -14.74 5.50
N PHE A 297 24.98 -13.91 5.47
CA PHE A 297 25.41 -13.17 6.65
C PHE A 297 24.62 -11.87 6.76
N CYS A 298 23.89 -11.68 7.86
CA CYS A 298 23.22 -10.43 8.18
C CYS A 298 24.04 -9.65 9.22
N TRP A 299 24.39 -8.38 8.95
CA TRP A 299 25.09 -7.57 9.94
C TRP A 299 24.10 -6.88 10.89
N ASN A 300 24.24 -7.12 12.19
CA ASN A 300 23.40 -6.51 13.23
C ASN A 300 24.09 -6.37 14.59
N SER A 301 25.36 -6.79 14.70
CA SER A 301 26.12 -6.83 15.95
C SER A 301 27.45 -6.08 15.76
N PRO A 302 27.46 -4.75 15.96
CA PRO A 302 28.63 -3.93 15.67
C PRO A 302 29.57 -3.78 16.85
N ARG A 303 30.80 -3.34 16.54
CA ARG A 303 31.63 -2.54 17.42
C ARG A 303 31.44 -1.07 17.04
N ILE A 304 31.07 -0.24 17.99
CA ILE A 304 30.89 1.19 17.76
C ILE A 304 32.09 1.93 18.36
N ASP A 305 32.67 2.84 17.58
CA ASP A 305 33.78 3.65 18.03
C ASP A 305 33.36 4.56 19.21
N PRO A 306 34.04 4.49 20.37
CA PRO A 306 33.72 5.33 21.52
C PRO A 306 33.94 6.83 21.27
N SER A 307 34.69 7.20 20.22
CA SER A 307 34.90 8.59 19.78
C SER A 307 33.73 9.17 18.99
N ALA A 308 32.60 8.46 18.90
CA ALA A 308 31.36 8.98 18.34
C ALA A 308 31.05 10.38 18.92
N SER A 309 30.92 11.35 18.02
CA SER A 309 30.67 12.75 18.36
C SER A 309 29.26 13.15 17.93
N ARG A 310 28.90 14.42 18.13
CA ARG A 310 27.60 14.96 17.72
C ARG A 310 27.36 14.91 16.21
N ASP A 311 28.43 14.83 15.41
CA ASP A 311 28.34 14.91 13.95
C ASP A 311 28.92 13.67 13.24
N VAL A 312 29.58 12.76 13.97
CA VAL A 312 30.22 11.57 13.38
C VAL A 312 29.95 10.33 14.20
N THR A 313 29.62 9.22 13.55
CA THR A 313 29.72 7.89 14.14
C THR A 313 30.39 6.90 13.18
N VAL A 314 31.16 5.97 13.73
CA VAL A 314 31.78 4.87 13.00
C VAL A 314 31.33 3.56 13.61
N VAL A 315 30.81 2.67 12.77
CA VAL A 315 30.23 1.39 13.16
C VAL A 315 30.89 0.28 12.36
N THR A 316 31.48 -0.71 13.03
CA THR A 316 32.18 -1.82 12.37
C THR A 316 31.47 -3.14 12.65
N TYR A 317 31.18 -3.90 11.60
CA TYR A 317 30.62 -5.25 11.67
C TYR A 317 31.62 -6.26 11.14
N GLN A 318 31.71 -7.43 11.79
CA GLN A 318 32.58 -8.53 11.36
C GLN A 318 31.75 -9.74 10.95
N ALA A 319 32.07 -10.30 9.79
CA ALA A 319 31.27 -11.30 9.08
C ALA A 319 32.15 -12.39 8.46
N GLY A 320 32.72 -13.28 9.28
CA GLY A 320 33.74 -14.21 8.80
C GLY A 320 34.90 -13.43 8.13
N PRO A 321 35.20 -13.65 6.83
CA PRO A 321 36.25 -12.92 6.11
C PRO A 321 35.86 -11.50 5.69
N LEU A 322 34.59 -11.11 5.78
CA LEU A 322 34.14 -9.76 5.40
C LEU A 322 34.11 -8.85 6.64
N GLU A 323 34.76 -7.69 6.55
CA GLU A 323 34.62 -6.59 7.51
C GLU A 323 33.84 -5.45 6.82
N LEU A 324 32.80 -4.94 7.48
CA LEU A 324 32.04 -3.77 7.03
C LEU A 324 32.29 -2.62 7.99
N VAL A 325 32.80 -1.50 7.49
CA VAL A 325 32.93 -0.25 8.24
C VAL A 325 31.95 0.79 7.69
N VAL A 326 31.03 1.24 8.53
CA VAL A 326 30.04 2.27 8.19
C VAL A 326 30.42 3.59 8.86
N HIS A 327 30.78 4.57 8.05
CA HIS A 327 31.03 5.94 8.46
C HIS A 327 29.78 6.78 8.23
N ARG A 328 29.37 7.54 9.24
CA ARG A 328 28.24 8.46 9.19
C ARG A 328 28.69 9.84 9.60
N HIS A 329 28.36 10.85 8.80
CA HIS A 329 28.81 12.23 9.03
C HIS A 329 27.72 13.25 8.70
N LEU A 330 27.50 14.20 9.61
CA LEU A 330 26.72 15.41 9.39
C LEU A 330 27.64 16.55 8.97
N ASP A 331 27.44 17.09 7.77
CA ASP A 331 28.15 18.27 7.29
C ASP A 331 27.23 19.49 7.41
N GLY A 332 27.49 20.36 8.38
CA GLY A 332 26.72 21.59 8.58
C GLY A 332 26.91 22.64 7.49
N GLN A 333 28.06 22.66 6.80
CA GLN A 333 28.32 23.61 5.71
C GLN A 333 27.62 23.18 4.43
N ARG A 334 27.66 21.88 4.10
CA ARG A 334 26.97 21.30 2.94
C ARG A 334 25.51 20.92 3.22
N ARG A 335 25.10 21.03 4.48
CA ARG A 335 23.74 20.79 4.97
C ARG A 335 23.25 19.39 4.58
N CYS A 336 24.06 18.37 4.86
CA CYS A 336 23.79 17.00 4.42
C CYS A 336 24.21 15.95 5.44
N PHE A 337 23.66 14.76 5.29
CA PHE A 337 24.01 13.56 6.04
C PHE A 337 24.60 12.53 5.08
N THR A 338 25.86 12.15 5.26
CA THR A 338 26.57 11.21 4.38
C THR A 338 26.83 9.89 5.11
N GLU A 339 26.59 8.78 4.41
CA GLU A 339 26.95 7.45 4.86
C GLU A 339 27.88 6.77 3.86
N SER A 340 28.96 6.17 4.36
CA SER A 340 29.98 5.46 3.59
C SER A 340 30.11 4.04 4.14
N TYR A 341 29.85 3.04 3.30
CA TYR A 341 29.89 1.61 3.60
C TYR A 341 31.14 1.03 2.94
N GLU A 342 32.19 0.78 3.72
CA GLU A 342 33.42 0.17 3.25
C GLU A 342 33.43 -1.33 3.53
N PHE A 343 33.47 -2.13 2.47
CA PHE A 343 33.52 -3.59 2.52
C PHE A 343 34.95 -4.05 2.29
N ARG A 344 35.54 -4.75 3.25
CA ARG A 344 36.94 -5.19 3.25
C ARG A 344 37.03 -6.71 3.34
N ASN A 345 37.84 -7.31 2.48
CA ASN A 345 38.17 -8.73 2.58
C ASN A 345 39.34 -8.93 3.56
N ARG A 346 39.06 -9.43 4.75
CA ARG A 346 40.03 -9.84 5.78
C ARG A 346 40.40 -11.32 5.72
N GLY A 347 39.82 -12.06 4.77
CA GLY A 347 40.13 -13.47 4.54
C GLY A 347 41.38 -13.67 3.69
N THR A 348 41.65 -14.95 3.41
CA THR A 348 42.80 -15.41 2.60
C THR A 348 42.42 -15.81 1.18
N TYR A 349 41.14 -15.67 0.79
CA TYR A 349 40.61 -16.05 -0.52
C TYR A 349 39.77 -14.91 -1.11
N PRO A 350 39.60 -14.83 -2.45
CA PRO A 350 38.76 -13.82 -3.08
C PRO A 350 37.29 -13.93 -2.62
N LEU A 351 36.65 -12.79 -2.37
CA LEU A 351 35.22 -12.71 -2.04
C LEU A 351 34.43 -12.15 -3.21
N ASN A 352 33.54 -12.97 -3.77
CA ASN A 352 32.57 -12.54 -4.77
C ASN A 352 31.18 -12.43 -4.15
N LEU A 353 30.82 -11.23 -3.69
CA LEU A 353 29.54 -10.94 -3.04
C LEU A 353 28.33 -11.02 -3.99
N SER A 354 28.58 -11.20 -5.29
CA SER A 354 27.54 -11.33 -6.34
C SER A 354 27.42 -12.75 -6.89
N ALA A 355 28.16 -13.72 -6.34
CA ALA A 355 28.29 -15.07 -6.89
C ALA A 355 26.96 -15.82 -7.08
N LYS A 356 25.95 -15.56 -6.23
CA LYS A 356 24.60 -16.15 -6.33
C LYS A 356 23.57 -15.26 -7.01
N GLY A 357 24.02 -14.19 -7.69
CA GLY A 357 23.18 -13.25 -8.42
C GLY A 357 22.99 -11.92 -7.71
N GLU A 358 22.28 -10.99 -8.38
CA GLU A 358 22.17 -9.59 -7.97
C GLU A 358 21.48 -9.37 -6.62
N THR A 359 20.68 -10.33 -6.15
CA THR A 359 19.94 -10.25 -4.88
C THR A 359 20.70 -10.86 -3.69
N SER A 360 21.94 -11.31 -3.91
CA SER A 360 22.76 -11.95 -2.87
C SER A 360 23.44 -10.98 -1.91
N PHE A 361 23.42 -9.68 -2.22
CA PHE A 361 24.02 -8.62 -1.42
C PHE A 361 23.11 -7.39 -1.41
N ALA A 362 22.78 -6.87 -0.22
CA ALA A 362 21.83 -5.78 -0.08
C ALA A 362 22.02 -4.96 1.20
N ILE A 363 21.67 -3.67 1.14
CA ILE A 363 21.58 -2.76 2.29
C ILE A 363 20.12 -2.32 2.43
N TYR A 364 19.54 -2.48 3.62
CA TYR A 364 18.17 -2.05 3.92
C TYR A 364 18.08 -0.53 4.00
N THR A 365 17.10 0.02 3.28
CA THR A 365 16.75 1.45 3.25
C THR A 365 15.22 1.58 3.42
N PRO A 366 14.67 1.25 4.59
CA PRO A 366 13.22 1.16 4.81
C PRO A 366 12.58 2.56 4.78
N PHE A 367 12.29 3.08 3.59
CA PHE A 367 11.61 4.37 3.42
C PHE A 367 10.19 4.30 3.99
N ASN A 368 9.72 5.40 4.59
CA ASN A 368 8.39 5.49 5.22
C ASN A 368 7.26 5.66 4.16
N ASP A 369 7.19 4.73 3.21
CA ASP A 369 6.22 4.67 2.10
C ASP A 369 5.11 3.65 2.42
N HIS A 370 4.14 4.12 3.21
CA HIS A 370 3.04 3.33 3.74
C HIS A 370 1.72 4.08 3.55
N TYR A 371 0.65 3.34 3.29
CA TYR A 371 -0.68 3.83 2.94
C TYR A 371 -1.68 3.47 4.04
N THR A 372 -1.44 4.00 5.24
CA THR A 372 -2.16 3.64 6.48
C THR A 372 -3.60 4.12 6.50
N ASN A 373 -3.82 5.42 6.40
CA ASN A 373 -5.10 6.09 6.16
C ASN A 373 -4.80 7.48 5.61
N THR A 374 -5.77 8.12 4.96
CA THR A 374 -5.55 9.41 4.30
C THR A 374 -4.96 10.47 5.21
N THR A 375 -5.45 10.63 6.44
CA THR A 375 -4.94 11.65 7.38
C THR A 375 -3.47 11.42 7.70
N ASP A 376 -3.08 10.19 8.05
CA ASP A 376 -1.70 9.85 8.40
C ASP A 376 -0.79 9.83 7.17
N ALA A 377 -1.27 9.35 6.02
CA ALA A 377 -0.54 9.33 4.76
C ALA A 377 -0.16 10.75 4.33
N LEU A 378 -1.15 11.65 4.23
CA LEU A 378 -0.93 13.04 3.82
C LEU A 378 -0.13 13.85 4.85
N ARG A 379 -0.13 13.45 6.13
CA ARG A 379 0.58 14.19 7.19
C ARG A 379 1.99 13.69 7.44
N SER A 380 2.22 12.38 7.36
CA SER A 380 3.36 11.72 8.02
C SER A 380 3.95 10.55 7.21
N ARG A 381 3.69 10.47 5.90
CA ARG A 381 4.25 9.44 5.00
C ARG A 381 4.84 10.07 3.73
N THR A 382 5.56 9.25 2.97
CA THR A 382 6.31 9.69 1.79
C THR A 382 6.12 8.75 0.61
N HIS A 383 6.06 9.26 -0.62
CA HIS A 383 6.31 8.45 -1.80
C HIS A 383 7.82 8.33 -2.02
N ALA A 384 8.32 7.09 -2.13
CA ALA A 384 9.72 6.81 -2.46
C ALA A 384 9.89 6.60 -3.98
N HIS A 385 10.49 7.57 -4.67
CA HIS A 385 10.88 7.43 -6.08
C HIS A 385 12.30 6.91 -6.14
N VAL A 386 12.44 5.59 -6.36
CA VAL A 386 13.72 4.88 -6.32
C VAL A 386 14.30 4.75 -7.73
N TRP A 387 15.56 5.20 -7.91
CA TRP A 387 16.36 4.99 -9.11
C TRP A 387 17.64 4.22 -8.77
N ALA A 388 17.49 2.94 -8.42
CA ALA A 388 18.62 2.07 -8.07
C ALA A 388 19.18 1.28 -9.27
N ASN A 389 18.48 1.25 -10.41
CA ASN A 389 18.96 0.65 -11.66
C ASN A 389 19.91 1.60 -12.44
N GLY A 390 20.23 2.76 -11.87
CA GLY A 390 21.00 3.83 -12.52
C GLY A 390 22.51 3.66 -12.51
N GLY A 391 23.04 2.57 -11.95
CA GLY A 391 24.47 2.36 -11.81
C GLY A 391 25.11 3.41 -10.90
N SER A 392 26.14 4.10 -11.39
CA SER A 392 26.85 5.17 -10.70
C SER A 392 26.02 6.45 -10.52
N SER A 393 24.94 6.63 -11.30
CA SER A 393 24.02 7.79 -11.20
C SER A 393 22.75 7.47 -10.41
N ALA A 394 22.79 6.48 -9.51
CA ALA A 394 21.63 6.09 -8.72
C ALA A 394 21.23 7.14 -7.66
N TRP A 395 19.94 7.22 -7.37
CA TRP A 395 19.37 8.15 -6.39
C TRP A 395 18.01 7.67 -5.89
N VAL A 396 17.54 8.25 -4.78
CA VAL A 396 16.17 8.11 -4.28
C VAL A 396 15.63 9.49 -3.91
N LYS A 397 14.40 9.80 -4.33
CA LYS A 397 13.69 11.00 -3.91
C LYS A 397 12.48 10.60 -3.06
N LEU A 398 12.38 11.14 -1.86
CA LEU A 398 11.23 10.96 -0.98
C LEU A 398 10.37 12.23 -1.01
N THR A 399 9.11 12.09 -1.43
CA THR A 399 8.15 13.19 -1.48
C THR A 399 7.13 13.04 -0.36
N GLN A 400 6.99 14.03 0.54
CA GLN A 400 5.95 14.01 1.57
C GLN A 400 4.56 14.05 0.89
N MET A 401 3.68 13.09 1.19
CA MET A 401 2.48 12.83 0.37
C MET A 401 1.47 14.01 0.35
N GLY A 402 1.38 14.78 1.43
CA GLY A 402 0.51 15.97 1.52
C GLY A 402 1.16 17.29 1.06
N GLY A 403 2.45 17.30 0.73
CA GLY A 403 3.19 18.51 0.36
C GLY A 403 3.53 19.44 1.53
N HIS A 404 3.64 18.93 2.76
CA HIS A 404 4.00 19.72 3.93
C HIS A 404 5.51 19.75 4.17
N GLY A 405 6.13 20.92 3.99
CA GLY A 405 7.55 21.13 4.32
C GLY A 405 8.51 20.71 3.21
N ARG A 406 9.74 20.37 3.61
CA ARG A 406 10.81 19.94 2.69
C ARG A 406 10.69 18.44 2.39
N ASN A 407 11.28 18.04 1.28
CA ASN A 407 11.42 16.66 0.84
C ASN A 407 12.84 16.15 1.09
N LEU A 408 13.03 14.83 1.18
CA LEU A 408 14.33 14.20 1.44
C LEU A 408 14.86 13.50 0.18
N GLY A 409 16.08 13.83 -0.22
CA GLY A 409 16.78 13.19 -1.32
C GLY A 409 17.95 12.35 -0.82
N LEU A 410 18.30 11.31 -1.58
CA LEU A 410 19.51 10.51 -1.45
C LEU A 410 20.16 10.43 -2.83
N VAL A 411 21.45 10.76 -2.94
CA VAL A 411 22.24 10.60 -4.17
C VAL A 411 23.47 9.74 -3.89
N LEU A 412 23.77 8.79 -4.78
CA LEU A 412 24.99 8.00 -4.70
C LEU A 412 26.19 8.87 -5.07
N THR A 413 27.19 8.93 -4.18
CA THR A 413 28.41 9.73 -4.35
C THR A 413 29.64 8.89 -4.67
N LYS A 414 29.65 7.60 -4.29
CA LYS A 414 30.70 6.64 -4.64
C LYS A 414 30.10 5.24 -4.86
N GLY A 415 30.65 4.52 -5.84
CA GLY A 415 30.22 3.16 -6.16
C GLY A 415 29.05 3.11 -7.15
N SER A 416 28.35 1.97 -7.19
CA SER A 416 27.27 1.72 -8.14
C SER A 416 26.18 0.85 -7.51
N LEU A 417 24.92 1.02 -7.94
CA LEU A 417 23.80 0.15 -7.58
C LEU A 417 23.29 -0.63 -8.81
N SER A 418 22.84 -1.86 -8.61
CA SER A 418 22.28 -2.74 -9.65
C SER A 418 20.75 -2.87 -9.61
N GLY A 419 20.10 -2.33 -8.58
CA GLY A 419 18.65 -2.30 -8.43
C GLY A 419 18.21 -2.27 -6.98
N TYR A 420 16.92 -2.53 -6.77
CA TYR A 420 16.34 -2.66 -5.44
C TYR A 420 15.35 -3.83 -5.38
N SER A 421 15.12 -4.31 -4.16
CA SER A 421 14.08 -5.30 -3.85
C SER A 421 13.17 -4.78 -2.73
N ILE A 422 12.07 -5.49 -2.52
CA ILE A 422 11.08 -5.19 -1.48
C ILE A 422 10.86 -6.45 -0.62
N GLU A 423 10.81 -6.29 0.69
CA GLU A 423 10.46 -7.35 1.64
C GLU A 423 9.26 -6.93 2.52
N SER A 424 8.75 -7.88 3.32
CA SER A 424 7.62 -7.67 4.24
C SER A 424 6.34 -7.28 3.50
N ARG A 425 5.99 -8.05 2.47
CA ARG A 425 4.72 -7.95 1.72
C ARG A 425 3.94 -9.25 1.78
N ASP A 426 2.80 -9.26 2.42
CA ASP A 426 2.04 -10.48 2.70
C ASP A 426 0.57 -10.15 2.97
N GLU A 427 -0.22 -11.16 3.31
CA GLU A 427 -1.64 -11.01 3.66
C GLU A 427 -1.89 -10.16 4.92
N VAL A 428 -0.88 -10.00 5.80
CA VAL A 428 -0.99 -9.18 7.02
C VAL A 428 -0.85 -7.69 6.67
N THR A 429 0.12 -7.39 5.82
CA THR A 429 0.47 -6.03 5.40
C THR A 429 -0.39 -5.54 4.22
N HIS A 430 -0.88 -6.47 3.40
CA HIS A 430 -1.83 -6.26 2.31
C HIS A 430 -1.34 -5.18 1.31
N SER A 431 -2.29 -4.46 0.69
CA SER A 431 -2.05 -3.33 -0.21
C SER A 431 -1.67 -2.02 0.50
N ASN A 432 -1.69 -1.96 1.84
CA ASN A 432 -1.57 -0.70 2.60
C ASN A 432 -0.12 -0.30 2.94
N THR A 433 0.87 -0.98 2.36
CA THR A 433 2.29 -0.64 2.51
C THR A 433 3.08 -1.05 1.28
N ARG A 434 4.12 -0.28 0.97
CA ARG A 434 5.09 -0.64 -0.08
C ARG A 434 6.20 -1.57 0.42
N GLY A 435 6.16 -1.95 1.70
CA GLY A 435 7.07 -2.91 2.32
C GLY A 435 8.38 -2.25 2.78
N VAL A 436 9.43 -3.06 2.87
CA VAL A 436 10.79 -2.63 3.26
C VAL A 436 11.70 -2.69 2.05
N PHE A 437 12.26 -1.54 1.67
CA PHE A 437 13.19 -1.45 0.56
C PHE A 437 14.59 -1.89 0.96
N LEU A 438 15.27 -2.53 0.01
CA LEU A 438 16.70 -2.84 0.09
C LEU A 438 17.36 -2.51 -1.25
N LEU A 439 18.50 -1.83 -1.19
CA LEU A 439 19.30 -1.46 -2.35
C LEU A 439 20.39 -2.51 -2.57
N HIS A 440 20.65 -2.85 -3.82
CA HIS A 440 21.67 -3.83 -4.22
C HIS A 440 22.92 -3.12 -4.74
N PRO A 441 24.03 -3.10 -3.97
CA PRO A 441 25.26 -2.51 -4.48
C PRO A 441 25.96 -3.43 -5.48
N SER A 442 26.53 -2.83 -6.52
CA SER A 442 27.37 -3.51 -7.49
C SER A 442 28.84 -3.35 -7.09
N VAL A 443 29.46 -4.44 -6.65
CA VAL A 443 30.82 -4.47 -6.13
C VAL A 443 31.68 -5.45 -6.92
N PRO A 444 32.97 -5.14 -7.16
CA PRO A 444 33.89 -6.09 -7.78
C PRO A 444 34.20 -7.26 -6.84
N VAL A 445 34.81 -8.32 -7.39
CA VAL A 445 35.43 -9.37 -6.58
C VAL A 445 36.53 -8.73 -5.73
N LEU A 446 36.52 -8.99 -4.42
CA LEU A 446 37.50 -8.45 -3.48
C LEU A 446 38.61 -9.48 -3.25
N GLU A 447 39.81 -9.22 -3.73
CA GLU A 447 40.99 -10.01 -3.39
C GLU A 447 41.34 -9.86 -1.89
N PRO A 448 42.14 -10.76 -1.29
CA PRO A 448 42.59 -10.61 0.09
C PRO A 448 43.17 -9.21 0.37
N SER A 449 42.74 -8.60 1.48
CA SER A 449 43.07 -7.23 1.89
C SER A 449 42.53 -6.09 1.02
N GLN A 450 41.81 -6.38 -0.08
CA GLN A 450 41.16 -5.34 -0.86
C GLN A 450 39.88 -4.83 -0.19
N SER A 451 39.51 -3.60 -0.55
CA SER A 451 38.27 -2.99 -0.12
C SER A 451 37.57 -2.25 -1.25
N THR A 452 36.26 -2.08 -1.09
CA THR A 452 35.45 -1.23 -1.93
C THR A 452 34.51 -0.40 -1.06
N THR A 453 34.02 0.71 -1.59
CA THR A 453 33.15 1.63 -0.85
C THR A 453 31.91 1.96 -1.66
N ILE A 454 30.77 1.91 -1.00
CA ILE A 454 29.51 2.48 -1.46
C ILE A 454 29.21 3.68 -0.58
N GLU A 455 28.94 4.84 -1.17
CA GLU A 455 28.67 6.06 -0.41
C GLU A 455 27.47 6.79 -1.01
N TRP A 456 26.59 7.28 -0.14
CA TRP A 456 25.50 8.15 -0.52
C TRP A 456 25.37 9.32 0.44
N THR A 457 24.76 10.39 -0.06
CA THR A 457 24.48 11.61 0.71
C THR A 457 23.01 11.94 0.67
N LEU A 458 22.44 12.19 1.85
CA LEU A 458 21.08 12.63 2.06
C LEU A 458 21.02 14.16 2.23
N PHE A 459 19.98 14.79 1.69
CA PHE A 459 19.82 16.23 1.67
C PHE A 459 18.35 16.63 1.54
N TRP A 460 18.01 17.81 2.06
CA TRP A 460 16.67 18.39 1.90
C TRP A 460 16.51 19.09 0.55
N HIS A 461 15.33 19.01 -0.06
CA HIS A 461 14.99 19.73 -1.30
C HIS A 461 13.51 20.14 -1.34
N SER A 462 13.13 21.04 -2.26
CA SER A 462 11.74 21.48 -2.44
C SER A 462 10.95 20.62 -3.43
N ASP A 463 11.53 20.38 -4.61
CA ASP A 463 10.84 19.80 -5.77
C ASP A 463 11.81 18.98 -6.63
N TRP A 464 11.41 18.59 -7.85
CA TRP A 464 12.26 17.83 -8.78
C TRP A 464 13.45 18.64 -9.32
N LYS A 465 13.26 19.93 -9.59
CA LYS A 465 14.33 20.80 -10.13
C LYS A 465 15.40 21.02 -9.07
N ASP A 466 14.99 21.35 -7.85
CA ASP A 466 15.91 21.48 -6.72
C ASP A 466 16.57 20.14 -6.42
N PHE A 467 15.83 19.03 -6.37
CA PHE A 467 16.39 17.68 -6.18
C PHE A 467 17.56 17.37 -7.13
N PHE A 468 17.37 17.53 -8.44
CA PHE A 468 18.44 17.24 -9.41
C PHE A 468 19.60 18.24 -9.33
N THR A 469 19.33 19.49 -8.97
CA THR A 469 20.38 20.49 -8.69
C THR A 469 21.22 20.06 -7.49
N GLN A 470 20.59 19.66 -6.38
CA GLN A 470 21.24 19.19 -5.18
C GLN A 470 22.04 17.88 -5.43
N CYS A 471 21.53 16.98 -6.28
CA CYS A 471 22.26 15.79 -6.73
C CYS A 471 23.56 16.16 -7.46
N ALA A 472 23.48 17.07 -8.44
CA ALA A 472 24.62 17.51 -9.23
C ALA A 472 25.69 18.24 -8.38
N CYS A 473 25.27 18.99 -7.35
CA CYS A 473 26.19 19.65 -6.43
C CYS A 473 26.93 18.67 -5.49
N ARG A 474 26.35 17.51 -5.19
CA ARG A 474 26.89 16.57 -4.18
C ARG A 474 27.62 15.37 -4.76
N SER A 475 27.23 14.93 -5.96
CA SER A 475 27.79 13.73 -6.57
C SER A 475 28.57 14.06 -7.83
N ASN A 476 29.86 13.74 -7.80
CA ASN A 476 30.73 13.86 -8.98
C ASN A 476 30.53 12.70 -9.99
N GLN A 477 29.61 11.77 -9.72
CA GLN A 477 29.26 10.66 -10.59
C GLN A 477 27.83 10.75 -11.13
N PHE A 478 27.01 11.64 -10.58
CA PHE A 478 25.63 11.85 -11.00
C PHE A 478 25.55 12.52 -12.38
N ILE A 479 24.76 11.91 -13.26
CA ILE A 479 24.34 12.46 -14.54
C ILE A 479 22.83 12.70 -14.48
N HIS A 480 22.42 13.93 -14.74
CA HIS A 480 21.03 14.26 -15.01
C HIS A 480 20.71 14.01 -16.48
N PHE A 481 19.66 13.24 -16.72
CA PHE A 481 19.15 12.91 -18.05
C PHE A 481 17.86 13.70 -18.31
N ASP A 482 17.87 14.49 -19.37
CA ASP A 482 16.72 15.19 -19.92
C ASP A 482 16.33 14.50 -21.22
N ILE A 483 15.25 13.71 -21.15
CA ILE A 483 14.77 12.82 -22.21
C ILE A 483 13.30 13.15 -22.45
N PRO A 484 12.94 13.69 -23.63
CA PRO A 484 11.56 14.07 -23.93
C PRO A 484 10.55 12.92 -23.87
N ARG A 485 10.96 11.72 -24.31
CA ARG A 485 10.12 10.51 -24.39
C ARG A 485 10.95 9.26 -24.12
N HIS A 486 10.39 8.34 -23.34
CA HIS A 486 11.06 7.09 -22.97
C HIS A 486 10.53 5.87 -23.73
N THR A 487 9.26 5.89 -24.16
CA THR A 487 8.73 4.95 -25.15
C THR A 487 8.53 5.68 -26.49
N LEU A 488 9.16 5.17 -27.54
CA LEU A 488 9.17 5.70 -28.89
C LEU A 488 8.34 4.83 -29.82
N LEU A 489 7.84 5.44 -30.88
CA LEU A 489 7.29 4.70 -32.01
C LEU A 489 8.43 4.29 -32.94
N SER A 490 8.26 3.18 -33.63
CA SER A 490 9.23 2.71 -34.62
C SER A 490 9.65 3.82 -35.61
N GLY A 491 10.93 3.87 -35.94
CA GLY A 491 11.48 4.86 -36.88
C GLY A 491 11.65 6.28 -36.33
N HIS A 492 11.15 6.57 -35.12
CA HIS A 492 11.35 7.86 -34.48
C HIS A 492 12.74 7.97 -33.83
N ALA A 493 13.15 9.19 -33.51
CA ALA A 493 14.39 9.46 -32.80
C ALA A 493 14.14 10.36 -31.59
N VAL A 494 14.99 10.23 -30.57
CA VAL A 494 14.97 11.09 -29.40
C VAL A 494 16.37 11.65 -29.14
N LYS A 495 16.44 12.96 -28.92
CA LYS A 495 17.66 13.63 -28.46
C LYS A 495 17.69 13.56 -26.94
N ILE A 496 18.70 12.88 -26.41
CA ILE A 496 18.97 12.75 -24.99
C ILE A 496 19.99 13.82 -24.61
N ARG A 497 19.64 14.67 -23.65
CA ARG A 497 20.54 15.68 -23.09
C ARG A 497 21.01 15.22 -21.71
N MET A 498 22.33 15.26 -21.52
CA MET A 498 23.00 14.80 -20.31
C MET A 498 23.82 15.93 -19.70
N SER A 499 23.72 16.11 -18.40
CA SER A 499 24.46 17.14 -17.66
C SER A 499 24.93 16.63 -16.30
N GLY A 500 26.07 17.12 -15.84
CA GLY A 500 26.70 16.71 -14.59
C GLY A 500 28.08 17.34 -14.44
N SER A 501 28.80 16.97 -13.38
CA SER A 501 30.19 17.41 -13.22
C SER A 501 31.09 16.88 -14.36
N SER A 502 32.25 17.50 -14.60
CA SER A 502 33.23 17.01 -15.57
C SER A 502 33.79 15.61 -15.26
N ALA A 503 33.66 15.16 -14.01
CA ALA A 503 34.01 13.81 -13.57
C ALA A 503 32.87 12.79 -13.76
N ALA A 504 31.63 13.26 -13.96
CA ALA A 504 30.46 12.42 -14.24
C ALA A 504 30.27 12.26 -15.75
N ILE A 505 30.37 13.37 -16.49
CA ILE A 505 30.22 13.40 -17.94
C ILE A 505 31.19 14.42 -18.57
N ASN A 506 31.86 13.99 -19.63
CA ASN A 506 32.83 14.80 -20.38
C ASN A 506 32.98 14.27 -21.83
N SER A 507 33.87 14.88 -22.61
CA SER A 507 34.13 14.55 -24.01
C SER A 507 34.64 13.12 -24.28
N THR A 508 35.04 12.37 -23.24
CA THR A 508 35.41 10.95 -23.36
C THR A 508 34.23 10.01 -23.13
N THR A 509 33.07 10.55 -22.73
CA THR A 509 31.87 9.77 -22.44
C THR A 509 31.34 9.09 -23.70
N THR A 510 30.86 7.88 -23.53
CA THR A 510 30.22 7.12 -24.60
C THR A 510 28.85 6.62 -24.20
N VAL A 511 27.92 6.56 -25.14
CA VAL A 511 26.64 5.85 -25.04
C VAL A 511 26.75 4.62 -25.93
N ASN A 512 26.67 3.43 -25.35
CA ASN A 512 26.85 2.16 -26.07
C ASN A 512 28.15 2.13 -26.92
N GLY A 513 29.23 2.77 -26.42
CA GLY A 513 30.52 2.86 -27.11
C GLY A 513 30.64 4.00 -28.13
N GLN A 514 29.55 4.68 -28.48
CA GLN A 514 29.55 5.84 -29.37
C GLN A 514 29.79 7.13 -28.58
N ARG A 515 30.63 8.05 -29.09
CA ARG A 515 30.93 9.30 -28.39
C ARG A 515 29.72 10.23 -28.36
N VAL A 516 29.54 10.91 -27.23
CA VAL A 516 28.55 11.99 -27.10
C VAL A 516 29.04 13.26 -27.81
N GLN A 517 28.10 14.10 -28.23
CA GLN A 517 28.38 15.42 -28.78
C GLN A 517 28.27 16.48 -27.68
N GLN A 518 29.17 17.45 -27.63
CA GLN A 518 29.08 18.56 -26.68
C GLN A 518 28.21 19.69 -27.26
N GLU A 519 27.27 20.20 -26.46
CA GLU A 519 26.40 21.34 -26.81
C GLU A 519 26.32 22.29 -25.60
N GLY A 520 27.07 23.39 -25.65
CA GLY A 520 27.27 24.28 -24.51
C GLY A 520 27.92 23.55 -23.33
N SER A 521 27.27 23.60 -22.16
CA SER A 521 27.71 22.92 -20.93
C SER A 521 27.17 21.49 -20.79
N ALA A 522 26.37 21.01 -21.75
CA ALA A 522 25.77 19.68 -21.72
C ALA A 522 26.34 18.79 -22.83
N PHE A 523 26.02 17.50 -22.75
CA PHE A 523 26.34 16.52 -23.79
C PHE A 523 25.06 15.91 -24.33
N THR A 524 25.04 15.55 -25.60
CA THR A 524 23.87 15.04 -26.28
C THR A 524 24.17 13.76 -27.03
N PHE A 525 23.15 12.91 -27.11
CA PHE A 525 23.15 11.69 -27.91
C PHE A 525 21.79 11.55 -28.60
N ILE A 526 21.78 11.18 -29.88
CA ILE A 526 20.54 10.92 -30.62
C ILE A 526 20.37 9.41 -30.69
N HIS A 527 19.30 8.93 -30.05
CA HIS A 527 18.89 7.54 -30.13
C HIS A 527 17.80 7.38 -31.20
N HIS A 528 17.93 6.35 -32.03
CA HIS A 528 16.96 6.01 -33.08
C HIS A 528 16.26 4.71 -32.70
N ALA A 529 14.93 4.75 -32.61
CA ALA A 529 14.09 3.60 -32.30
C ALA A 529 14.03 2.67 -33.51
N LYS A 530 14.80 1.58 -33.45
CA LYS A 530 14.91 0.60 -34.55
C LYS A 530 14.26 -0.72 -34.19
N ASP A 531 14.68 -1.29 -33.08
CA ASP A 531 14.26 -2.61 -32.65
C ASP A 531 13.11 -2.50 -31.66
N MET A 532 12.09 -3.34 -31.82
CA MET A 532 10.93 -3.37 -30.93
C MET A 532 11.30 -3.84 -29.53
N GLY A 533 10.67 -3.25 -28.52
CA GLY A 533 10.89 -3.59 -27.12
C GLY A 533 11.96 -2.72 -26.45
N GLN A 534 12.47 -3.21 -25.32
CA GLN A 534 13.38 -2.46 -24.47
C GLN A 534 14.78 -2.33 -25.10
N GLU A 535 15.30 -1.11 -25.11
CA GLU A 535 16.70 -0.81 -25.41
C GLU A 535 17.40 -0.23 -24.18
N THR A 536 18.59 -0.76 -23.85
CA THR A 536 19.41 -0.27 -22.75
C THR A 536 20.54 0.60 -23.29
N LEU A 537 20.58 1.85 -22.86
CA LEU A 537 21.68 2.76 -23.15
C LEU A 537 22.65 2.73 -21.97
N ARG A 538 23.89 2.29 -22.22
CA ARG A 538 24.99 2.29 -21.26
C ARG A 538 25.86 3.52 -21.48
N ILE A 539 25.83 4.41 -20.50
CA ILE A 539 26.63 5.64 -20.47
C ILE A 539 27.89 5.36 -19.66
N ALA A 540 29.05 5.41 -20.31
CA ALA A 540 30.34 5.11 -19.69
C ALA A 540 31.30 6.30 -19.79
N THR A 541 31.88 6.68 -18.65
CA THR A 541 32.86 7.77 -18.54
C THR A 541 34.09 7.28 -17.78
N GLY A 542 35.29 7.61 -18.28
CA GLY A 542 36.56 7.12 -17.72
C GLY A 542 37.00 5.76 -18.25
N ARG A 543 38.07 5.20 -17.66
CA ARG A 543 38.69 3.92 -18.07
C ARG A 543 39.15 3.13 -16.85
N GLY A 544 39.30 1.81 -17.01
CA GLY A 544 39.81 0.91 -15.96
C GLY A 544 38.98 1.00 -14.67
N VAL A 545 39.66 1.07 -13.53
CA VAL A 545 39.03 1.15 -12.18
C VAL A 545 38.27 2.47 -11.95
N ALA A 546 38.59 3.53 -12.69
CA ALA A 546 37.90 4.82 -12.60
C ALA A 546 36.66 4.91 -13.50
N LYS A 547 36.32 3.84 -14.22
CA LYS A 547 35.17 3.81 -15.13
C LYS A 547 33.87 3.85 -14.33
N LYS A 548 33.04 4.85 -14.62
CA LYS A 548 31.68 4.99 -14.10
C LYS A 548 30.71 4.58 -15.18
N GLU A 549 29.69 3.81 -14.81
CA GLU A 549 28.65 3.38 -15.74
C GLU A 549 27.27 3.77 -15.19
N SER A 550 26.47 4.40 -16.03
CA SER A 550 25.08 4.74 -15.76
C SER A 550 24.20 4.20 -16.88
N TYR A 551 22.91 4.02 -16.59
CA TYR A 551 21.98 3.38 -17.53
C TYR A 551 20.76 4.27 -17.78
N VAL A 552 20.18 4.13 -18.96
CA VAL A 552 18.87 4.65 -19.34
C VAL A 552 18.13 3.51 -20.04
N PHE A 553 16.85 3.33 -19.73
CA PHE A 553 16.01 2.32 -20.38
C PHE A 553 14.95 3.00 -21.24
N LEU A 554 15.01 2.73 -22.54
CA LEU A 554 14.03 3.17 -23.52
C LEU A 554 13.24 1.97 -24.03
N ASN A 555 12.11 2.23 -24.68
CA ASN A 555 11.29 1.19 -25.31
C ASN A 555 10.81 1.66 -26.68
N THR A 556 10.70 0.74 -27.62
CA THR A 556 10.14 0.99 -28.95
C THR A 556 8.89 0.16 -29.14
N VAL A 557 7.82 0.77 -29.63
CA VAL A 557 6.55 0.11 -29.94
C VAL A 557 6.12 0.42 -31.39
N PRO A 558 5.21 -0.38 -31.97
CA PRO A 558 4.56 -0.04 -33.24
C PRO A 558 3.79 1.28 -33.14
N GLU A 559 3.36 1.80 -34.30
CA GLU A 559 2.38 2.89 -34.35
C GLU A 559 1.12 2.52 -33.56
N TYR A 560 0.44 3.52 -32.99
CA TYR A 560 -0.70 3.28 -32.08
C TYR A 560 -1.79 2.44 -32.72
N ASP A 561 -2.17 2.75 -33.95
CA ASP A 561 -3.20 2.03 -34.69
C ASP A 561 -2.84 0.56 -34.90
N ASP A 562 -1.59 0.25 -35.26
CA ASP A 562 -1.11 -1.12 -35.48
C ASP A 562 -1.11 -1.93 -34.18
N LEU A 563 -0.69 -1.30 -33.08
CA LEU A 563 -0.68 -1.92 -31.75
C LEU A 563 -2.10 -2.18 -31.24
N ILE A 564 -3.03 -1.25 -31.44
CA ILE A 564 -4.43 -1.40 -31.06
C ILE A 564 -5.10 -2.49 -31.91
N GLU A 565 -4.88 -2.49 -33.22
CA GLU A 565 -5.47 -3.48 -34.13
C GLU A 565 -4.98 -4.90 -33.81
N SER A 566 -3.67 -5.09 -33.62
CA SER A 566 -3.11 -6.38 -33.21
C SER A 566 -3.65 -6.85 -31.86
N ARG A 567 -3.77 -5.94 -30.88
CA ARG A 567 -4.35 -6.26 -29.57
C ARG A 567 -5.82 -6.65 -29.66
N ILE A 568 -6.64 -5.90 -30.39
CA ILE A 568 -8.06 -6.19 -30.59
C ILE A 568 -8.23 -7.54 -31.29
N LYS A 569 -7.43 -7.80 -32.34
CA LYS A 569 -7.43 -9.10 -33.02
C LYS A 569 -7.14 -10.23 -32.04
N PHE A 570 -6.14 -10.07 -31.17
CA PHE A 570 -5.84 -11.06 -30.13
C PHE A 570 -7.01 -11.26 -29.17
N ILE A 571 -7.68 -10.19 -28.72
CA ILE A 571 -8.85 -10.29 -27.84
C ILE A 571 -9.95 -11.13 -28.51
N VAL A 572 -10.30 -10.83 -29.76
CA VAL A 572 -11.39 -11.53 -30.47
C VAL A 572 -11.02 -12.98 -30.81
N GLU A 573 -9.76 -13.26 -31.14
CA GLU A 573 -9.31 -14.59 -31.53
C GLU A 573 -9.03 -15.50 -30.32
N LYS A 574 -8.48 -14.94 -29.24
CA LYS A 574 -7.90 -15.69 -28.12
C LYS A 574 -8.53 -15.40 -26.78
N GLN A 575 -9.26 -14.30 -26.61
CA GLN A 575 -9.88 -13.91 -25.33
C GLN A 575 -11.40 -13.91 -25.34
N GLN A 576 -12.04 -14.16 -26.48
CA GLN A 576 -13.50 -14.28 -26.57
C GLN A 576 -13.95 -15.74 -26.45
N VAL A 577 -14.87 -16.02 -25.54
CA VAL A 577 -15.51 -17.33 -25.42
C VAL A 577 -16.54 -17.51 -26.54
N LYS A 578 -16.26 -18.42 -27.47
CA LYS A 578 -17.09 -18.66 -28.68
C LYS A 578 -18.04 -19.86 -28.54
N ASP A 579 -17.83 -20.71 -27.56
CA ASP A 579 -18.68 -21.87 -27.30
C ASP A 579 -20.10 -21.41 -26.92
N ALA A 580 -21.10 -21.82 -27.70
CA ALA A 580 -22.50 -21.42 -27.53
C ALA A 580 -23.16 -22.09 -26.33
N GLU A 581 -22.63 -23.24 -25.89
CA GLU A 581 -23.12 -23.96 -24.71
C GLU A 581 -22.52 -23.41 -23.40
N SER A 582 -21.49 -22.56 -23.51
CA SER A 582 -20.87 -21.94 -22.34
C SER A 582 -21.76 -20.84 -21.75
N LEU A 583 -21.87 -20.82 -20.41
CA LEU A 583 -22.48 -19.70 -19.68
C LEU A 583 -21.76 -18.36 -19.92
N LEU A 584 -20.51 -18.41 -20.38
CA LEU A 584 -19.68 -17.26 -20.71
C LEU A 584 -19.69 -16.93 -22.21
N HIS A 585 -20.58 -17.52 -23.02
CA HIS A 585 -20.66 -17.24 -24.45
C HIS A 585 -20.68 -15.72 -24.72
N GLY A 586 -19.78 -15.28 -25.60
CA GLY A 586 -19.60 -13.87 -25.97
C GLY A 586 -18.63 -13.09 -25.06
N ALA A 587 -18.32 -13.57 -23.85
CA ALA A 587 -17.47 -12.87 -22.90
C ALA A 587 -16.02 -12.70 -23.39
N TYR A 588 -15.44 -11.54 -23.12
CA TYR A 588 -13.99 -11.33 -23.15
C TYR A 588 -13.42 -11.65 -21.76
N VAL A 589 -12.46 -12.58 -21.70
CA VAL A 589 -11.98 -13.17 -20.44
C VAL A 589 -10.47 -13.04 -20.27
N VAL A 590 -9.97 -13.30 -19.06
CA VAL A 590 -8.55 -13.40 -18.75
C VAL A 590 -7.89 -14.47 -19.62
N TYR A 591 -6.62 -14.25 -20.00
CA TYR A 591 -5.84 -15.18 -20.81
C TYR A 591 -4.46 -15.44 -20.19
N ASP A 592 -4.11 -16.72 -20.08
CA ASP A 592 -2.80 -17.16 -19.63
C ASP A 592 -1.83 -17.24 -20.81
N ASN A 593 -0.90 -16.29 -20.92
CA ASN A 593 0.05 -16.27 -22.04
C ASN A 593 1.02 -17.46 -22.03
N GLN A 594 1.26 -18.09 -20.88
CA GLN A 594 2.16 -19.26 -20.78
C GLN A 594 1.44 -20.56 -21.09
N ALA A 595 0.20 -20.71 -20.63
CA ALA A 595 -0.61 -21.90 -20.91
C ALA A 595 -1.32 -21.84 -22.27
N GLU A 596 -1.35 -20.66 -22.90
CA GLU A 596 -2.08 -20.36 -24.14
C GLU A 596 -3.56 -20.72 -24.08
N ALA A 597 -4.20 -20.42 -22.95
CA ALA A 597 -5.58 -20.82 -22.68
C ALA A 597 -6.30 -19.87 -21.71
N PHE A 598 -7.63 -20.03 -21.65
CA PHE A 598 -8.45 -19.44 -20.59
C PHE A 598 -8.16 -20.13 -19.24
N PRO A 599 -7.86 -19.38 -18.17
CA PRO A 599 -7.61 -19.98 -16.86
C PRO A 599 -8.93 -20.29 -16.12
N PHE A 600 -9.80 -21.13 -16.69
CA PHE A 600 -11.12 -21.44 -16.08
C PHE A 600 -11.05 -22.15 -14.71
N TYR A 601 -9.86 -22.60 -14.30
CA TYR A 601 -9.60 -23.13 -12.96
C TYR A 601 -9.50 -22.04 -11.89
N GLU A 602 -9.36 -20.78 -12.27
CA GLU A 602 -9.27 -19.65 -11.34
C GLU A 602 -10.66 -19.26 -10.82
N THR A 603 -10.75 -19.12 -9.50
CA THR A 603 -12.02 -18.86 -8.79
C THR A 603 -12.02 -17.52 -8.06
N GLN A 604 -10.89 -16.81 -8.04
CA GLN A 604 -10.78 -15.48 -7.45
C GLN A 604 -11.54 -14.43 -8.29
N GLN A 605 -12.22 -13.52 -7.59
CA GLN A 605 -13.14 -12.57 -8.22
C GLN A 605 -12.45 -11.60 -9.20
N ASP A 606 -11.21 -11.18 -8.91
CA ASP A 606 -10.42 -10.26 -9.75
C ASP A 606 -9.89 -10.90 -11.05
N ARG A 607 -10.28 -12.15 -11.32
CA ARG A 607 -9.87 -12.90 -12.51
C ARG A 607 -11.06 -13.53 -13.25
N ASN A 608 -12.29 -13.10 -12.92
CA ASN A 608 -13.51 -13.57 -13.57
C ASN A 608 -13.79 -12.85 -14.91
N ALA A 609 -14.90 -13.18 -15.59
CA ALA A 609 -15.29 -12.57 -16.87
C ALA A 609 -15.99 -11.18 -16.77
N GLY A 610 -16.09 -10.61 -15.57
CA GLY A 610 -16.68 -9.29 -15.32
C GLY A 610 -15.65 -8.30 -14.78
N ARG A 611 -16.11 -7.34 -13.96
CA ARG A 611 -15.27 -6.27 -13.36
C ARG A 611 -14.42 -5.54 -14.42
N GLU A 612 -13.11 -5.45 -14.22
CA GLU A 612 -12.19 -4.66 -15.04
C GLU A 612 -12.09 -5.19 -16.49
N ARG A 613 -12.46 -6.46 -16.76
CA ARG A 613 -12.49 -7.03 -18.14
C ARG A 613 -13.46 -6.29 -19.07
N VAL A 614 -14.40 -5.51 -18.52
CA VAL A 614 -15.25 -4.58 -19.30
C VAL A 614 -14.42 -3.60 -20.15
N GLY A 615 -13.19 -3.30 -19.74
CA GLY A 615 -12.26 -2.48 -20.50
C GLY A 615 -11.96 -3.00 -21.90
N MET A 616 -11.95 -4.33 -22.11
CA MET A 616 -11.77 -4.92 -23.45
C MET A 616 -12.92 -4.55 -24.39
N GLY A 617 -14.16 -4.59 -23.89
CA GLY A 617 -15.33 -4.16 -24.66
C GLY A 617 -15.28 -2.66 -24.96
N VAL A 618 -14.98 -1.84 -23.94
CA VAL A 618 -14.87 -0.39 -24.13
C VAL A 618 -13.80 -0.03 -25.17
N LEU A 619 -12.62 -0.67 -25.12
CA LEU A 619 -11.56 -0.52 -26.13
C LEU A 619 -12.08 -0.81 -27.55
N ILE A 620 -12.71 -1.97 -27.75
CA ILE A 620 -13.23 -2.38 -29.07
C ILE A 620 -14.33 -1.44 -29.54
N GLY A 621 -15.25 -1.01 -28.67
CA GLY A 621 -16.30 -0.06 -29.00
C GLY A 621 -15.76 1.30 -29.43
N ARG A 622 -14.76 1.83 -28.71
CA ARG A 622 -14.06 3.07 -29.10
C ARG A 622 -13.33 2.93 -30.43
N TRP A 623 -12.73 1.77 -30.70
CA TRP A 623 -12.09 1.50 -31.99
C TRP A 623 -13.10 1.44 -33.15
N LEU A 624 -14.22 0.75 -32.98
CA LEU A 624 -15.28 0.64 -33.98
C LEU A 624 -15.89 1.99 -34.35
N LYS A 625 -15.95 2.95 -33.43
CA LYS A 625 -16.36 4.35 -33.70
C LYS A 625 -15.44 5.01 -34.74
N ARG A 626 -14.15 4.68 -34.74
CA ARG A 626 -13.13 5.25 -35.65
C ARG A 626 -12.97 4.42 -36.92
N LYS A 627 -12.93 3.09 -36.80
CA LYS A 627 -12.71 2.13 -37.89
C LYS A 627 -13.83 1.08 -37.87
N PRO A 628 -14.96 1.34 -38.55
CA PRO A 628 -16.03 0.36 -38.64
C PRO A 628 -15.58 -0.94 -39.32
N ASP A 629 -15.82 -2.08 -38.66
CA ASP A 629 -15.57 -3.41 -39.20
C ASP A 629 -16.72 -4.34 -38.79
N SER A 630 -17.33 -5.04 -39.75
CA SER A 630 -18.52 -5.85 -39.50
C SER A 630 -18.24 -7.08 -38.64
N LYS A 631 -17.10 -7.75 -38.83
CA LYS A 631 -16.75 -8.94 -38.05
C LYS A 631 -16.42 -8.58 -36.62
N LEU A 632 -15.72 -7.46 -36.42
CA LEU A 632 -15.43 -6.93 -35.10
C LEU A 632 -16.71 -6.45 -34.41
N ARG A 633 -17.65 -5.86 -35.16
CA ARG A 633 -18.97 -5.50 -34.64
C ARG A 633 -19.77 -6.72 -34.18
N ASP A 634 -19.71 -7.83 -34.90
CA ASP A 634 -20.37 -9.08 -34.48
C ASP A 634 -19.79 -9.60 -33.16
N SER A 635 -18.45 -9.60 -33.04
CA SER A 635 -17.75 -9.95 -31.80
C SER A 635 -18.19 -9.04 -30.64
N PHE A 636 -18.21 -7.72 -30.86
CA PHE A 636 -18.64 -6.75 -29.85
C PHE A 636 -20.11 -6.95 -29.47
N THR A 637 -20.99 -7.24 -30.43
CA THR A 637 -22.42 -7.47 -30.19
C THR A 637 -22.64 -8.69 -29.29
N ALA A 638 -21.91 -9.78 -29.52
CA ALA A 638 -21.94 -10.95 -28.65
C ALA A 638 -21.46 -10.60 -27.22
N TYR A 639 -20.39 -9.82 -27.10
CA TYR A 639 -19.90 -9.36 -25.80
C TYR A 639 -20.88 -8.44 -25.07
N TYR A 640 -21.47 -7.48 -25.79
CA TYR A 640 -22.45 -6.56 -25.24
C TYR A 640 -23.70 -7.30 -24.73
N SER A 641 -24.14 -8.32 -25.48
CA SER A 641 -25.22 -9.23 -25.05
C SER A 641 -24.83 -9.97 -23.77
N PHE A 642 -23.62 -10.52 -23.69
CA PHE A 642 -23.11 -11.15 -22.47
C PHE A 642 -23.14 -10.19 -21.27
N VAL A 643 -22.62 -8.97 -21.39
CA VAL A 643 -22.63 -8.00 -20.28
C VAL A 643 -24.07 -7.69 -19.85
N CYS A 644 -24.96 -7.39 -20.78
CA CYS A 644 -26.34 -7.01 -20.49
C CYS A 644 -27.21 -8.14 -19.93
N THR A 645 -26.83 -9.41 -20.12
CA THR A 645 -27.63 -10.57 -19.70
C THR A 645 -27.00 -11.38 -18.57
N LYS A 646 -25.69 -11.28 -18.37
CA LYS A 646 -24.95 -12.03 -17.35
C LYS A 646 -24.34 -11.15 -16.27
N LEU A 647 -23.95 -9.92 -16.59
CA LEU A 647 -23.34 -8.98 -15.65
C LEU A 647 -24.26 -7.83 -15.24
N GLN A 648 -25.46 -7.77 -15.82
CA GLN A 648 -26.44 -6.75 -15.54
C GLN A 648 -27.82 -7.37 -15.34
N SER A 649 -28.59 -6.85 -14.40
CA SER A 649 -30.03 -7.14 -14.27
C SER A 649 -30.85 -6.34 -15.28
N ASP A 650 -32.10 -6.74 -15.51
CA ASP A 650 -33.02 -5.98 -16.37
C ASP A 650 -33.27 -4.55 -15.88
N ASN A 651 -33.10 -4.27 -14.58
CA ASN A 651 -33.26 -2.94 -14.00
C ASN A 651 -31.98 -2.10 -14.02
N GLY A 652 -30.91 -2.54 -14.69
CA GLY A 652 -29.67 -1.79 -14.84
C GLY A 652 -28.63 -2.00 -13.71
N TRP A 653 -28.92 -2.84 -12.72
CA TRP A 653 -27.93 -3.18 -11.68
C TRP A 653 -26.77 -3.98 -12.24
N VAL A 654 -25.54 -3.61 -11.88
CA VAL A 654 -24.31 -4.26 -12.34
C VAL A 654 -23.75 -5.17 -11.24
N PHE A 655 -23.46 -6.41 -11.62
CA PHE A 655 -22.89 -7.44 -10.77
C PHE A 655 -21.37 -7.50 -10.87
N ASP A 656 -20.72 -8.08 -9.87
CA ASP A 656 -19.27 -8.29 -9.85
C ASP A 656 -18.79 -9.61 -10.44
N ALA A 657 -19.71 -10.52 -10.77
CA ALA A 657 -19.44 -11.76 -11.47
C ALA A 657 -20.65 -12.17 -12.34
N PRO A 658 -20.47 -12.99 -13.38
CA PRO A 658 -21.55 -13.42 -14.26
C PRO A 658 -22.57 -14.30 -13.52
N TYR A 659 -23.86 -13.97 -13.64
CA TYR A 659 -24.95 -14.73 -13.05
C TYR A 659 -25.00 -16.18 -13.55
N GLY A 660 -25.24 -17.13 -12.63
CA GLY A 660 -25.35 -18.56 -12.93
C GLY A 660 -24.03 -19.34 -12.92
N THR A 661 -22.90 -18.68 -12.68
CA THR A 661 -21.57 -19.34 -12.64
C THR A 661 -21.23 -19.99 -11.29
N GLY A 662 -22.11 -19.92 -10.29
CA GLY A 662 -21.85 -20.42 -8.93
C GLY A 662 -20.86 -19.58 -8.11
N THR A 663 -20.39 -18.46 -8.67
CA THR A 663 -19.57 -17.48 -7.95
C THR A 663 -20.43 -16.54 -7.10
N TYR A 664 -19.85 -15.95 -6.06
CA TYR A 664 -20.55 -15.00 -5.20
C TYR A 664 -20.94 -13.76 -6.03
N ILE A 665 -22.22 -13.40 -6.04
CA ILE A 665 -22.76 -12.25 -6.78
C ILE A 665 -23.00 -11.09 -5.81
N ASN A 666 -22.21 -10.02 -5.93
CA ASN A 666 -22.31 -8.79 -5.18
C ASN A 666 -22.59 -7.59 -6.09
N LYS A 667 -23.15 -6.53 -5.48
CA LYS A 667 -23.11 -5.19 -6.06
C LYS A 667 -21.77 -4.54 -5.68
N ARG A 668 -20.81 -4.49 -6.62
CA ARG A 668 -19.58 -3.71 -6.45
C ARG A 668 -19.70 -2.42 -7.28
N LEU A 669 -19.82 -1.28 -6.61
CA LEU A 669 -20.07 0.02 -7.24
C LEU A 669 -19.00 0.43 -8.27
N TYR A 670 -17.74 0.02 -8.10
CA TYR A 670 -16.66 0.28 -9.08
C TYR A 670 -16.97 -0.25 -10.49
N ASN A 671 -17.78 -1.30 -10.62
CA ASN A 671 -18.06 -1.92 -11.91
C ASN A 671 -19.01 -1.09 -12.78
N TRP A 672 -19.81 -0.22 -12.16
CA TRP A 672 -20.92 0.47 -12.81
C TRP A 672 -20.43 1.55 -13.79
N PRO A 673 -19.45 2.43 -13.43
CA PRO A 673 -18.81 3.34 -14.39
C PRO A 673 -18.32 2.67 -15.67
N TRP A 674 -17.76 1.46 -15.58
CA TRP A 674 -17.24 0.74 -16.74
C TRP A 674 -18.36 0.27 -17.66
N VAL A 675 -19.46 -0.23 -17.09
CA VAL A 675 -20.65 -0.61 -17.87
C VAL A 675 -21.36 0.63 -18.45
N LEU A 676 -21.35 1.76 -17.75
CA LEU A 676 -21.82 3.05 -18.28
C LEU A 676 -21.03 3.45 -19.54
N GLN A 677 -19.70 3.36 -19.51
CA GLN A 677 -18.87 3.59 -20.69
C GLN A 677 -19.20 2.60 -21.83
N LEU A 678 -19.43 1.32 -21.51
CA LEU A 678 -19.80 0.31 -22.50
C LEU A 678 -21.14 0.67 -23.20
N HIS A 679 -22.13 1.14 -22.45
CA HIS A 679 -23.41 1.58 -23.03
C HIS A 679 -23.23 2.79 -23.95
N LEU A 680 -22.37 3.76 -23.60
CA LEU A 680 -22.09 4.92 -24.44
C LEU A 680 -21.43 4.53 -25.76
N VAL A 681 -20.40 3.66 -25.73
CA VAL A 681 -19.75 3.22 -26.97
C VAL A 681 -20.68 2.35 -27.82
N ALA A 682 -21.53 1.51 -27.19
CA ALA A 682 -22.53 0.71 -27.90
C ALA A 682 -23.60 1.59 -28.57
N ALA A 683 -24.01 2.69 -27.93
CA ALA A 683 -24.90 3.68 -28.52
C ALA A 683 -24.24 4.37 -29.70
N ALA A 684 -22.98 4.79 -29.55
CA ALA A 684 -22.24 5.54 -30.57
C ALA A 684 -21.96 4.74 -31.86
N ILE A 685 -21.98 3.40 -31.77
CA ILE A 685 -21.84 2.51 -32.92
C ILE A 685 -23.18 1.86 -33.30
N ASP A 686 -24.34 2.35 -32.84
CA ASP A 686 -25.67 1.86 -33.24
C ASP A 686 -25.95 0.38 -32.92
N ILE A 687 -25.50 -0.15 -31.78
CA ILE A 687 -25.89 -1.51 -31.37
C ILE A 687 -27.41 -1.57 -31.11
N PRO A 688 -28.13 -2.57 -31.67
CA PRO A 688 -29.58 -2.69 -31.49
C PRO A 688 -30.01 -2.84 -30.02
N ALA A 689 -31.28 -2.54 -29.77
CA ALA A 689 -31.88 -2.77 -28.46
C ALA A 689 -31.86 -4.25 -28.07
N LEU A 690 -31.49 -4.54 -26.82
CA LEU A 690 -31.49 -5.88 -26.24
C LEU A 690 -32.59 -5.96 -25.18
N ASN A 691 -33.48 -6.94 -25.30
CA ASN A 691 -34.68 -7.10 -24.47
C ASN A 691 -35.53 -5.80 -24.44
N GLY A 692 -35.70 -5.17 -25.59
CA GLY A 692 -36.50 -3.94 -25.75
C GLY A 692 -35.84 -2.65 -25.24
N LYS A 693 -34.61 -2.71 -24.71
CA LYS A 693 -33.89 -1.53 -24.19
C LYS A 693 -32.70 -1.17 -25.08
N SER A 694 -32.68 0.06 -25.59
CA SER A 694 -31.54 0.60 -26.34
C SER A 694 -30.33 0.81 -25.42
N PRO A 695 -29.10 0.88 -25.96
CA PRO A 695 -27.92 1.18 -25.16
C PRO A 695 -28.02 2.49 -24.35
N ILE A 696 -28.58 3.56 -24.94
CA ILE A 696 -28.70 4.84 -24.24
C ILE A 696 -29.78 4.81 -23.13
N THR A 697 -30.84 4.01 -23.29
CA THR A 697 -31.81 3.77 -22.21
C THR A 697 -31.14 3.03 -21.05
N ARG A 698 -30.35 2.00 -21.34
CA ARG A 698 -29.59 1.26 -20.32
C ARG A 698 -28.56 2.13 -19.61
N PHE A 699 -27.91 3.06 -20.33
CA PHE A 699 -27.01 4.05 -19.73
C PHE A 699 -27.71 4.85 -18.63
N MET A 700 -28.88 5.44 -18.91
CA MET A 700 -29.62 6.23 -17.92
C MET A 700 -30.10 5.40 -16.73
N GLU A 701 -30.67 4.21 -16.98
CA GLU A 701 -31.11 3.32 -15.90
C GLU A 701 -29.94 2.91 -14.99
N THR A 702 -28.80 2.55 -15.57
CA THR A 702 -27.58 2.19 -14.83
C THR A 702 -27.05 3.37 -14.02
N LEU A 703 -27.09 4.58 -14.60
CA LEU A 703 -26.59 5.79 -13.96
C LEU A 703 -27.43 6.14 -12.73
N GLU A 704 -28.75 6.13 -12.86
CA GLU A 704 -29.65 6.45 -11.75
C GLU A 704 -29.51 5.42 -10.62
N ASN A 705 -29.52 4.13 -10.96
CA ASN A 705 -29.32 3.08 -9.95
C ASN A 705 -27.93 3.13 -9.30
N PHE A 706 -26.88 3.50 -10.03
CA PHE A 706 -25.55 3.70 -9.44
C PHE A 706 -25.62 4.73 -8.30
N TYR A 707 -26.32 5.83 -8.51
CA TYR A 707 -26.49 6.86 -7.50
C TYR A 707 -27.43 6.46 -6.37
N ASP A 708 -28.53 5.77 -6.67
CA ASP A 708 -29.47 5.26 -5.66
C ASP A 708 -28.81 4.24 -4.72
N GLU A 709 -27.83 3.48 -5.20
CA GLU A 709 -27.02 2.53 -4.41
C GLU A 709 -25.83 3.19 -3.70
N GLY A 710 -25.76 4.53 -3.66
CA GLY A 710 -24.75 5.27 -2.92
C GLY A 710 -23.50 5.66 -3.71
N GLY A 711 -23.53 5.57 -5.04
CA GLY A 711 -22.43 5.91 -5.95
C GLY A 711 -21.90 7.34 -5.80
N ALA A 712 -22.70 8.28 -5.28
CA ALA A 712 -22.26 9.65 -4.98
C ALA A 712 -21.15 9.73 -3.91
N SER A 713 -20.99 8.68 -3.10
CA SER A 713 -19.92 8.61 -2.10
C SER A 713 -18.60 8.08 -2.66
N LEU A 714 -18.64 7.35 -3.79
CA LEU A 714 -17.52 6.62 -4.36
C LEU A 714 -16.67 7.50 -5.27
N TYR A 715 -15.36 7.49 -5.07
CA TYR A 715 -14.41 8.15 -5.96
C TYR A 715 -14.18 7.24 -7.18
N ALA A 716 -15.18 7.20 -8.05
CA ALA A 716 -15.39 6.12 -9.01
C ALA A 716 -14.45 6.21 -10.21
N ILE A 717 -13.71 5.13 -10.48
CA ILE A 717 -12.79 5.05 -11.62
C ILE A 717 -13.59 5.01 -12.93
N GLY A 718 -13.37 6.00 -13.79
CA GLY A 718 -13.95 6.02 -15.14
C GLY A 718 -15.43 6.39 -15.21
N LEU A 719 -15.93 7.24 -14.29
CA LEU A 719 -17.28 7.79 -14.38
C LEU A 719 -17.38 8.73 -15.60
N PRO A 720 -18.20 8.43 -16.64
CA PRO A 720 -18.14 9.15 -17.91
C PRO A 720 -19.01 10.41 -17.89
N ILE A 721 -18.58 11.45 -17.17
CA ILE A 721 -19.36 12.69 -16.99
C ILE A 721 -19.43 13.46 -18.30
N LEU A 722 -18.28 13.89 -18.84
CA LEU A 722 -18.22 14.75 -20.00
C LEU A 722 -18.70 14.03 -21.26
N GLU A 723 -18.27 12.78 -21.45
CA GLU A 723 -18.68 11.94 -22.57
C GLU A 723 -20.20 11.65 -22.52
N GLY A 724 -20.73 11.26 -21.36
CA GLY A 724 -22.16 10.98 -21.19
C GLY A 724 -23.03 12.21 -21.45
N LEU A 725 -22.64 13.37 -20.91
CA LEU A 725 -23.37 14.63 -21.12
C LEU A 725 -23.34 15.07 -22.59
N ARG A 726 -22.20 14.96 -23.28
CA ARG A 726 -22.11 15.27 -24.72
C ARG A 726 -22.99 14.34 -25.55
N THR A 727 -22.98 13.05 -25.27
CA THR A 727 -23.81 12.06 -25.98
C THR A 727 -25.30 12.34 -25.79
N LEU A 728 -25.77 12.56 -24.55
CA LEU A 728 -27.18 12.87 -24.29
C LEU A 728 -27.63 14.15 -25.00
N LYS A 729 -26.76 15.18 -25.02
CA LYS A 729 -27.03 16.43 -25.73
C LYS A 729 -27.09 16.23 -27.25
N ALA A 730 -26.14 15.47 -27.82
CA ALA A 730 -26.10 15.17 -29.26
C ALA A 730 -27.33 14.38 -29.73
N LEU A 731 -27.90 13.53 -28.87
CA LEU A 731 -29.13 12.79 -29.14
C LEU A 731 -30.41 13.61 -28.88
N GLY A 732 -30.31 14.88 -28.46
CA GLY A 732 -31.46 15.73 -28.15
C GLY A 732 -32.26 15.30 -26.91
N MET A 733 -31.67 14.50 -26.02
CA MET A 733 -32.35 13.93 -24.85
C MET A 733 -32.31 14.89 -23.64
N GLU A 734 -32.94 16.07 -23.76
CA GLU A 734 -32.80 17.18 -22.79
C GLU A 734 -33.15 16.79 -21.35
N THR A 735 -34.26 16.07 -21.12
CA THR A 735 -34.66 15.63 -19.78
C THR A 735 -33.60 14.70 -19.14
N ALA A 736 -33.07 13.76 -19.92
CA ALA A 736 -32.03 12.85 -19.45
C ALA A 736 -30.70 13.58 -19.22
N TYR A 737 -30.35 14.52 -20.10
CA TYR A 737 -29.18 15.39 -19.96
C TYR A 737 -29.21 16.17 -18.63
N GLN A 738 -30.33 16.86 -18.33
CA GLN A 738 -30.47 17.63 -17.09
C GLN A 738 -30.41 16.73 -15.86
N ARG A 739 -31.04 15.55 -15.93
CA ARG A 739 -31.00 14.56 -14.85
C ARG A 739 -29.59 14.06 -14.57
N ALA A 740 -28.88 13.60 -15.60
CA ALA A 740 -27.49 13.15 -15.48
C ALA A 740 -26.58 14.27 -14.94
N LYS A 741 -26.71 15.48 -15.48
CA LYS A 741 -25.96 16.66 -15.04
C LYS A 741 -26.18 16.94 -13.54
N SER A 742 -27.42 16.90 -13.08
CA SER A 742 -27.74 17.09 -11.66
C SER A 742 -27.08 16.04 -10.77
N LEU A 743 -27.09 14.78 -11.17
CA LEU A 743 -26.46 13.69 -10.43
C LEU A 743 -24.93 13.87 -10.35
N PHE A 744 -24.30 14.18 -11.48
CA PHE A 744 -22.86 14.46 -11.52
C PHE A 744 -22.46 15.68 -10.70
N ILE A 745 -23.22 16.78 -10.73
CA ILE A 745 -22.98 17.95 -9.89
C ILE A 745 -23.06 17.58 -8.41
N SER A 746 -24.06 16.80 -8.01
CA SER A 746 -24.19 16.35 -6.62
C SER A 746 -22.99 15.52 -6.17
N HIS A 747 -22.47 14.66 -7.05
CA HIS A 747 -21.25 13.91 -6.80
C HIS A 747 -20.04 14.84 -6.62
N GLY A 748 -19.83 15.76 -7.56
CA GLY A 748 -18.74 16.75 -7.48
C GLY A 748 -18.76 17.56 -6.19
N ARG A 749 -19.93 17.98 -5.72
CA ARG A 749 -20.07 18.71 -4.43
C ARG A 749 -19.55 17.89 -3.25
N ASN A 750 -19.86 16.59 -3.19
CA ASN A 750 -19.35 15.73 -2.12
C ASN A 750 -17.81 15.66 -2.11
N ILE A 751 -17.19 15.60 -3.30
CA ILE A 751 -15.72 15.62 -3.42
C ILE A 751 -15.16 16.98 -2.97
N VAL A 752 -15.80 18.09 -3.36
CA VAL A 752 -15.39 19.45 -2.93
C VAL A 752 -15.49 19.60 -1.42
N ASP A 753 -16.59 19.15 -0.81
CA ASP A 753 -16.84 19.26 0.64
C ASP A 753 -15.81 18.47 1.46
N ARG A 754 -15.33 17.34 0.93
CA ARG A 754 -14.27 16.52 1.55
C ARG A 754 -12.87 17.07 1.32
N GLY A 755 -12.62 17.76 0.22
CA GLY A 755 -11.28 18.18 -0.18
C GLY A 755 -10.34 16.99 -0.34
N THR A 756 -9.25 16.95 0.44
CA THR A 756 -8.26 15.87 0.43
C THR A 756 -8.49 14.81 1.52
N ASP A 757 -9.63 14.85 2.23
CA ASP A 757 -10.06 13.79 3.16
C ASP A 757 -10.73 12.62 2.40
N TYR A 758 -9.91 11.94 1.60
CA TYR A 758 -10.32 10.81 0.77
C TYR A 758 -10.90 9.68 1.63
N PRO A 759 -12.13 9.22 1.33
CA PRO A 759 -12.71 8.07 2.00
C PRO A 759 -11.97 6.77 1.61
N PRO A 760 -11.72 5.85 2.56
CA PRO A 760 -11.20 4.53 2.24
C PRO A 760 -12.27 3.69 1.52
N PHE A 761 -11.84 2.88 0.56
CA PHE A 761 -12.70 1.88 -0.10
C PHE A 761 -12.03 0.51 -0.06
N GLU A 762 -11.30 0.17 -1.12
CA GLU A 762 -10.59 -1.12 -1.23
C GLU A 762 -9.24 -1.08 -0.51
N VAL A 763 -8.61 0.09 -0.52
CA VAL A 763 -7.41 0.40 0.24
C VAL A 763 -7.59 1.75 0.93
N ASN A 764 -6.69 2.05 1.86
CA ASN A 764 -6.88 3.19 2.76
C ASN A 764 -6.51 4.54 2.12
N PHE A 765 -5.53 4.56 1.20
CA PHE A 765 -5.11 5.73 0.42
C PHE A 765 -4.30 5.24 -0.79
N GLU A 766 -4.56 5.73 -2.00
CA GLU A 766 -3.77 5.39 -3.17
C GLU A 766 -4.03 6.33 -4.36
N GLN A 767 -3.25 6.18 -5.43
CA GLN A 767 -3.42 6.95 -6.66
C GLN A 767 -4.79 6.77 -7.30
N SER A 768 -5.38 5.56 -7.33
CA SER A 768 -6.69 5.37 -7.98
C SER A 768 -7.89 5.85 -7.14
N ILE A 769 -7.65 6.47 -5.99
CA ILE A 769 -8.64 7.29 -5.27
C ILE A 769 -8.46 8.77 -5.61
N VAL A 770 -7.21 9.25 -5.65
CA VAL A 770 -6.89 10.66 -5.93
C VAL A 770 -7.18 11.02 -7.39
N ALA A 771 -6.83 10.16 -8.34
CA ALA A 771 -7.00 10.44 -9.77
C ALA A 771 -8.48 10.62 -10.15
N PRO A 772 -9.42 9.72 -9.75
CA PRO A 772 -10.84 9.95 -10.02
C PRO A 772 -11.39 11.24 -9.41
N ALA A 773 -10.93 11.63 -8.22
CA ALA A 773 -11.34 12.91 -7.61
C ALA A 773 -11.00 14.09 -8.53
N ALA A 774 -9.78 14.11 -9.08
CA ALA A 774 -9.36 15.14 -10.02
C ALA A 774 -10.17 15.08 -11.32
N ILE A 775 -10.32 13.89 -11.92
CA ILE A 775 -11.00 13.70 -13.21
C ILE A 775 -12.46 14.15 -13.14
N ILE A 776 -13.20 13.73 -12.11
CA ILE A 776 -14.62 14.09 -11.93
C ILE A 776 -14.79 15.61 -11.89
N LEU A 777 -13.96 16.30 -11.11
CA LEU A 777 -14.02 17.76 -10.99
C LEU A 777 -13.60 18.47 -12.29
N LEU A 778 -12.60 17.96 -13.00
CA LEU A 778 -12.16 18.52 -14.28
C LEU A 778 -13.22 18.34 -15.37
N GLU A 779 -13.85 17.17 -15.46
CA GLU A 779 -14.94 16.94 -16.40
C GLU A 779 -16.16 17.81 -16.08
N LEU A 780 -16.48 18.02 -14.79
CA LEU A 780 -17.52 18.96 -14.38
C LEU A 780 -17.18 20.41 -14.74
N TYR A 781 -15.92 20.84 -14.55
CA TYR A 781 -15.47 22.15 -15.02
C TYR A 781 -15.71 22.29 -16.52
N ARG A 782 -15.25 21.34 -17.32
CA ARG A 782 -15.42 21.38 -18.78
C ARG A 782 -16.88 21.30 -19.23
N ALA A 783 -17.74 20.63 -18.47
CA ALA A 783 -19.17 20.52 -18.77
C ALA A 783 -19.99 21.76 -18.34
N THR A 784 -19.50 22.58 -17.41
CA THR A 784 -20.27 23.67 -16.78
C THR A 784 -19.66 25.06 -16.92
N GLY A 785 -18.35 25.17 -17.13
CA GLY A 785 -17.58 26.41 -17.11
C GLY A 785 -17.34 27.00 -15.71
N ASP A 786 -17.81 26.36 -14.63
CA ASP A 786 -17.69 26.89 -13.27
C ASP A 786 -16.29 26.67 -12.70
N LYS A 787 -15.56 27.78 -12.52
CA LYS A 787 -14.17 27.80 -12.03
C LYS A 787 -13.97 27.22 -10.63
N ALA A 788 -15.03 27.10 -9.82
CA ALA A 788 -14.94 26.44 -8.51
C ALA A 788 -14.49 24.97 -8.66
N TRP A 789 -14.95 24.29 -9.71
CA TRP A 789 -14.53 22.91 -10.00
C TRP A 789 -13.05 22.82 -10.35
N LEU A 790 -12.54 23.75 -11.17
CA LEU A 790 -11.12 23.79 -11.55
C LEU A 790 -10.23 24.05 -10.34
N ALA A 791 -10.64 24.97 -9.45
CA ALA A 791 -9.90 25.26 -8.22
C ALA A 791 -9.83 24.02 -7.30
N ALA A 792 -10.97 23.33 -7.11
CA ALA A 792 -11.01 22.10 -6.34
C ALA A 792 -10.18 20.97 -6.98
N ALA A 793 -10.23 20.83 -8.31
CA ALA A 793 -9.41 19.88 -9.06
C ALA A 793 -7.91 20.16 -8.88
N GLY A 794 -7.50 21.44 -8.84
CA GLY A 794 -6.11 21.84 -8.60
C GLY A 794 -5.53 21.25 -7.31
N LEU A 795 -6.31 21.23 -6.22
CA LEU A 795 -5.91 20.61 -4.95
C LEU A 795 -5.67 19.10 -5.10
N GLN A 796 -6.52 18.42 -5.88
CA GLN A 796 -6.38 16.99 -6.15
C GLN A 796 -5.15 16.71 -7.03
N MET A 797 -4.92 17.56 -8.04
CA MET A 797 -3.75 17.47 -8.93
C MET A 797 -2.43 17.60 -8.16
N GLU A 798 -2.35 18.50 -7.18
CA GLU A 798 -1.15 18.63 -6.35
C GLU A 798 -0.80 17.34 -5.59
N VAL A 799 -1.81 16.63 -5.06
CA VAL A 799 -1.61 15.33 -4.41
C VAL A 799 -1.25 14.27 -5.46
N LEU A 800 -1.97 14.24 -6.58
CA LEU A 800 -1.81 13.24 -7.63
C LEU A 800 -0.40 13.22 -8.22
N LEU A 801 0.16 14.39 -8.51
CA LEU A 801 1.47 14.51 -9.15
C LEU A 801 2.64 14.10 -8.24
N ARG A 802 2.41 13.94 -6.94
CA ARG A 802 3.42 13.43 -6.00
C ARG A 802 3.65 11.93 -6.13
N PHE A 803 2.73 11.19 -6.75
CA PHE A 803 2.94 9.78 -7.07
C PHE A 803 3.89 9.57 -8.25
N ALA A 804 4.10 10.59 -9.10
CA ALA A 804 4.82 10.44 -10.36
C ALA A 804 6.35 10.57 -10.20
N GLY A 805 7.09 9.61 -10.76
CA GLY A 805 8.56 9.57 -10.79
C GLY A 805 9.19 10.32 -11.98
N LYS A 806 10.51 10.51 -11.96
CA LYS A 806 11.32 11.09 -13.06
C LYS A 806 12.56 10.25 -13.39
N GLN A 807 12.54 8.97 -13.06
CA GLN A 807 13.60 8.03 -13.41
C GLN A 807 13.75 7.93 -14.93
N PRO A 808 14.97 7.81 -15.48
CA PRO A 808 15.20 7.68 -16.92
C PRO A 808 14.94 6.22 -17.39
N ASP A 809 13.71 5.77 -17.19
CA ASP A 809 13.24 4.42 -17.49
C ASP A 809 11.78 4.49 -17.94
N TYR A 810 11.52 3.98 -19.16
CA TYR A 810 10.20 3.99 -19.80
C TYR A 810 9.08 3.39 -18.95
N ARG A 811 9.41 2.51 -17.99
CA ARG A 811 8.41 1.86 -17.13
C ARG A 811 7.90 2.73 -16.00
N VAL A 812 8.68 3.72 -15.58
CA VAL A 812 8.46 4.46 -14.33
C VAL A 812 8.51 5.99 -14.49
N HIS A 813 9.06 6.52 -15.59
CA HIS A 813 9.03 7.95 -15.87
C HIS A 813 7.59 8.46 -15.99
N ASP A 814 7.21 9.44 -15.17
CA ASP A 814 5.84 9.97 -15.03
C ASP A 814 4.77 9.00 -14.53
N VAL A 815 5.09 7.71 -14.41
CA VAL A 815 4.16 6.68 -13.94
C VAL A 815 3.98 6.80 -12.43
N ALA A 816 2.71 6.79 -12.00
CA ALA A 816 2.36 6.83 -10.60
C ALA A 816 2.74 5.55 -9.84
N VAL A 817 3.22 5.70 -8.59
CA VAL A 817 3.48 4.58 -7.68
C VAL A 817 2.22 3.71 -7.48
N ARG A 818 2.37 2.41 -7.78
CA ARG A 818 1.42 1.33 -7.47
C ARG A 818 2.20 0.06 -7.12
N HIS A 819 1.67 -0.80 -6.25
CA HIS A 819 2.48 -1.90 -5.69
C HIS A 819 1.73 -3.15 -5.17
N TRP A 820 0.52 -3.42 -5.64
CA TRP A 820 -0.27 -4.59 -5.22
C TRP A 820 -0.98 -5.31 -6.36
N ASP A 821 -1.14 -4.68 -7.52
CA ASP A 821 -1.99 -5.22 -8.60
C ASP A 821 -1.52 -6.59 -9.10
N GLY A 822 -0.20 -6.83 -9.12
CA GLY A 822 0.37 -8.14 -9.48
C GLY A 822 -0.09 -9.28 -8.56
N HIS A 823 -0.48 -8.96 -7.32
CA HIS A 823 -1.05 -9.95 -6.40
C HIS A 823 -2.52 -10.28 -6.73
N TRP A 824 -3.34 -9.25 -6.94
CA TRP A 824 -4.77 -9.39 -7.13
C TRP A 824 -5.15 -9.88 -8.53
N PHE A 825 -4.49 -9.35 -9.56
CA PHE A 825 -4.85 -9.58 -10.96
C PHE A 825 -3.91 -10.56 -11.67
N GLY A 826 -2.66 -10.65 -11.22
CA GLY A 826 -1.60 -11.45 -11.84
C GLY A 826 -1.72 -12.95 -11.58
N LYS A 827 -1.10 -13.75 -12.45
CA LYS A 827 -0.97 -15.21 -12.31
C LYS A 827 -0.11 -15.57 -11.11
N ASP A 828 1.02 -14.87 -10.96
CA ASP A 828 2.04 -15.23 -9.98
C ASP A 828 1.72 -14.76 -8.56
N ARG A 829 0.68 -13.93 -8.43
CA ARG A 829 0.21 -13.34 -7.17
C ARG A 829 1.31 -12.60 -6.41
N THR A 830 2.16 -11.89 -7.15
CA THR A 830 3.32 -11.20 -6.61
C THR A 830 2.95 -9.80 -6.15
N TRP A 831 3.05 -9.55 -4.83
CA TRP A 831 3.06 -8.20 -4.27
C TRP A 831 4.27 -7.40 -4.77
N GLY A 832 4.28 -6.09 -4.57
CA GLY A 832 5.43 -5.24 -4.89
C GLY A 832 5.16 -4.31 -6.06
N ASP A 833 6.12 -3.43 -6.35
CA ASP A 833 5.93 -2.33 -7.29
C ASP A 833 5.51 -2.80 -8.70
N THR A 834 4.45 -2.19 -9.22
CA THR A 834 3.87 -2.49 -10.53
C THR A 834 4.07 -1.29 -11.47
N PHE A 835 5.17 -1.30 -12.24
CA PHE A 835 5.58 -0.20 -13.12
C PHE A 835 5.83 -0.64 -14.57
N PRO A 836 4.97 -0.25 -15.53
CA PRO A 836 3.69 0.39 -15.31
C PRO A 836 2.64 -0.61 -14.81
N HIS A 837 1.61 -0.06 -14.17
CA HIS A 837 0.30 -0.67 -14.07
C HIS A 837 -0.71 0.25 -14.76
N TYR A 838 -1.68 -0.31 -15.48
CA TYR A 838 -2.54 0.44 -16.39
C TYR A 838 -3.36 1.54 -15.70
N TRP A 839 -3.76 1.41 -14.43
CA TRP A 839 -4.44 2.51 -13.71
C TRP A 839 -3.59 3.78 -13.54
N SER A 840 -2.27 3.71 -13.78
CA SER A 840 -1.45 4.93 -13.91
C SER A 840 -1.94 5.85 -15.04
N THR A 841 -2.63 5.33 -16.07
CA THR A 841 -3.25 6.14 -17.14
C THR A 841 -4.41 7.02 -16.66
N LEU A 842 -4.94 6.82 -15.46
CA LEU A 842 -5.85 7.82 -14.83
C LEU A 842 -5.13 9.16 -14.62
N ASN A 843 -3.81 9.15 -14.35
CA ASN A 843 -3.03 10.38 -14.33
C ASN A 843 -3.00 11.02 -15.72
N ALA A 844 -2.91 10.24 -16.80
CA ALA A 844 -2.93 10.77 -18.16
C ALA A 844 -4.25 11.48 -18.45
N ILE A 845 -5.39 10.90 -18.07
CA ILE A 845 -6.72 11.52 -18.22
C ILE A 845 -6.81 12.81 -17.42
N ALA A 846 -6.41 12.80 -16.14
CA ALA A 846 -6.42 13.99 -15.29
C ALA A 846 -5.53 15.10 -15.87
N LEU A 847 -4.31 14.76 -16.28
CA LEU A 847 -3.34 15.66 -16.91
C LEU A 847 -3.87 16.26 -18.22
N HIS A 848 -4.53 15.45 -19.06
CA HIS A 848 -5.14 15.87 -20.32
C HIS A 848 -6.23 16.93 -20.07
N HIS A 849 -7.20 16.62 -19.21
CA HIS A 849 -8.24 17.58 -18.87
C HIS A 849 -7.69 18.83 -18.20
N PHE A 850 -6.68 18.70 -17.33
CA PHE A 850 -6.05 19.84 -16.66
C PHE A 850 -5.27 20.72 -17.65
N SER A 851 -4.56 20.12 -18.61
CA SER A 851 -3.87 20.82 -19.69
C SER A 851 -4.83 21.68 -20.50
N ILE A 852 -5.97 21.11 -20.93
CA ILE A 852 -7.00 21.84 -21.68
C ILE A 852 -7.61 22.96 -20.81
N SER A 853 -7.91 22.63 -19.55
CA SER A 853 -8.60 23.55 -18.64
C SER A 853 -7.76 24.76 -18.23
N THR A 854 -6.44 24.62 -18.19
CA THR A 854 -5.49 25.65 -17.77
C THR A 854 -4.74 26.31 -18.93
N GLY A 855 -4.67 25.66 -20.09
CA GLY A 855 -3.84 26.07 -21.23
C GLY A 855 -2.35 25.73 -21.09
N ASP A 856 -1.92 25.07 -20.00
CA ASP A 856 -0.53 24.65 -19.82
C ASP A 856 -0.25 23.32 -20.52
N LEU A 857 0.37 23.42 -21.70
CA LEU A 857 0.72 22.27 -22.56
C LEU A 857 1.76 21.31 -21.94
N SER A 858 2.43 21.69 -20.86
CA SER A 858 3.37 20.79 -20.17
C SER A 858 2.66 19.58 -19.56
N TYR A 859 1.43 19.76 -19.06
CA TYR A 859 0.60 18.66 -18.58
C TYR A 859 0.15 17.73 -19.70
N GLY A 860 -0.17 18.26 -20.88
CA GLY A 860 -0.48 17.45 -22.06
C GLY A 860 0.69 16.57 -22.50
N LYS A 861 1.92 17.11 -22.48
CA LYS A 861 3.14 16.31 -22.73
C LYS A 861 3.35 15.21 -21.69
N GLN A 862 3.09 15.52 -20.42
CA GLN A 862 3.17 14.52 -19.36
C GLN A 862 2.11 13.43 -19.51
N SER A 863 0.90 13.78 -19.96
CA SER A 863 -0.17 12.84 -20.28
C SER A 863 0.27 11.83 -21.37
N ASP A 864 0.82 12.33 -22.49
CA ASP A 864 1.39 11.48 -23.57
C ASP A 864 2.47 10.55 -23.04
N ASN A 865 3.37 11.03 -22.18
CA ASN A 865 4.42 10.20 -21.57
C ASN A 865 3.85 9.05 -20.72
N VAL A 866 2.82 9.31 -19.92
CA VAL A 866 2.16 8.28 -19.10
C VAL A 866 1.49 7.23 -19.99
N LEU A 867 0.78 7.63 -21.04
CA LEU A 867 0.16 6.69 -21.98
C LEU A 867 1.23 5.82 -22.67
N ARG A 868 2.27 6.45 -23.19
CA ARG A 868 3.42 5.80 -23.84
C ARG A 868 4.14 4.81 -22.94
N ALA A 869 4.29 5.12 -21.64
CA ALA A 869 4.87 4.20 -20.68
C ALA A 869 4.04 2.91 -20.59
N ASN A 870 2.70 3.02 -20.55
CA ASN A 870 1.79 1.87 -20.44
C ASN A 870 1.72 1.00 -21.70
N LEU A 871 2.18 1.49 -22.86
CA LEU A 871 2.31 0.66 -24.07
C LEU A 871 3.32 -0.49 -23.89
N ALA A 872 4.20 -0.37 -22.88
CA ALA A 872 5.07 -1.46 -22.43
C ALA A 872 4.33 -2.75 -22.09
N LEU A 873 3.04 -2.68 -21.74
CA LEU A 873 2.24 -3.86 -21.35
C LEU A 873 1.81 -4.71 -22.55
N PHE A 874 1.98 -4.23 -23.78
CA PHE A 874 1.53 -4.88 -25.01
C PHE A 874 2.73 -5.34 -25.85
N THR A 875 2.52 -6.36 -26.69
CA THR A 875 3.50 -6.82 -27.68
C THR A 875 2.99 -6.55 -29.10
N PRO A 876 3.87 -6.46 -30.11
CA PRO A 876 3.45 -6.24 -31.50
C PRO A 876 2.49 -7.29 -32.05
N GLU A 877 2.50 -8.50 -31.51
CA GLU A 877 1.63 -9.61 -31.91
C GLU A 877 0.26 -9.60 -31.20
N GLY A 878 -0.01 -8.59 -30.36
CA GLY A 878 -1.28 -8.40 -29.67
C GLY A 878 -1.39 -9.06 -28.29
N ARG A 879 -0.32 -9.69 -27.78
CA ARG A 879 -0.29 -10.16 -26.38
C ARG A 879 -0.22 -8.97 -25.43
N ALA A 880 -0.68 -9.19 -24.21
CA ALA A 880 -0.68 -8.17 -23.18
C ALA A 880 -0.40 -8.76 -21.79
N SER A 881 -0.07 -7.91 -20.83
CA SER A 881 0.22 -8.27 -19.44
C SER A 881 -0.47 -7.30 -18.47
N CYS A 882 -1.08 -7.82 -17.42
CA CYS A 882 -1.80 -7.01 -16.43
C CYS A 882 -0.89 -6.08 -15.61
N ALA A 883 0.36 -6.48 -15.39
CA ALA A 883 1.31 -5.70 -14.60
C ALA A 883 2.76 -6.03 -14.96
N TRP A 884 3.62 -5.02 -14.88
CA TRP A 884 5.07 -5.22 -14.85
C TRP A 884 5.56 -5.21 -13.40
N ILE A 885 6.00 -6.35 -12.88
CA ILE A 885 6.55 -6.48 -11.53
C ILE A 885 7.99 -5.94 -11.54
N TYR A 886 8.21 -4.73 -11.02
CA TYR A 886 9.41 -3.94 -11.28
C TYR A 886 10.66 -4.26 -10.43
N PRO A 887 10.57 -4.55 -9.10
CA PRO A 887 11.75 -4.78 -8.27
C PRO A 887 12.57 -5.99 -8.73
N ARG A 888 13.82 -6.14 -8.28
CA ARG A 888 14.65 -7.33 -8.55
C ARG A 888 14.06 -8.58 -7.89
N SER A 889 13.55 -8.43 -6.67
CA SER A 889 12.81 -9.47 -5.96
C SER A 889 11.78 -8.88 -5.01
N VAL A 890 10.79 -9.71 -4.66
CA VAL A 890 9.82 -9.41 -3.61
C VAL A 890 9.77 -10.57 -2.63
N ASN A 891 10.03 -10.31 -1.34
CA ASN A 891 10.22 -11.32 -0.29
C ASN A 891 11.20 -12.44 -0.68
N GLY A 892 12.27 -12.08 -1.38
CA GLY A 892 13.27 -13.03 -1.88
C GLY A 892 12.86 -13.84 -3.12
N ARG A 893 11.61 -13.76 -3.59
CA ARG A 893 11.20 -14.34 -4.89
C ARG A 893 11.63 -13.39 -6.01
N LEU A 894 12.33 -13.93 -7.02
CA LEU A 894 12.75 -13.14 -8.19
C LEU A 894 11.55 -12.48 -8.88
N ALA A 895 11.74 -11.22 -9.24
CA ALA A 895 10.77 -10.36 -9.90
C ALA A 895 11.40 -9.78 -11.18
N HIS A 896 11.04 -8.54 -11.57
CA HIS A 896 11.52 -7.86 -12.77
C HIS A 896 11.02 -8.47 -14.09
N TYR A 897 9.70 -8.73 -14.18
CA TYR A 897 9.06 -9.37 -15.34
C TYR A 897 7.64 -8.86 -15.58
N LYS A 898 7.11 -9.10 -16.78
CA LYS A 898 5.68 -8.93 -17.12
C LYS A 898 4.87 -10.12 -16.60
N ASP A 899 3.85 -9.89 -15.79
CA ASP A 899 2.99 -10.99 -15.33
C ASP A 899 2.39 -11.76 -16.53
N PRO A 900 2.33 -13.10 -16.49
CA PRO A 900 1.83 -13.91 -17.60
C PRO A 900 0.35 -13.69 -17.98
N TYR A 901 -0.49 -13.14 -17.10
CA TYR A 901 -1.90 -12.93 -17.42
C TYR A 901 -2.13 -11.63 -18.20
N ALA A 902 -2.85 -11.76 -19.32
CA ALA A 902 -3.62 -10.65 -19.88
C ALA A 902 -4.98 -10.65 -19.18
N ASN A 903 -5.23 -9.66 -18.32
CA ASN A 903 -6.43 -9.58 -17.48
C ASN A 903 -7.23 -8.31 -17.79
N ASP A 904 -6.71 -7.16 -17.38
CA ASP A 904 -7.43 -5.90 -17.24
C ASP A 904 -6.70 -4.67 -17.81
N GLN A 905 -5.46 -4.84 -18.28
CA GLN A 905 -4.61 -3.77 -18.82
C GLN A 905 -5.17 -3.02 -20.03
N ASP A 906 -6.18 -3.56 -20.71
CA ASP A 906 -6.75 -2.99 -21.94
C ASP A 906 -7.38 -1.61 -21.75
N TRP A 907 -7.69 -1.23 -20.50
CA TRP A 907 -8.03 0.15 -20.14
C TRP A 907 -6.96 1.17 -20.56
N ALA A 908 -5.67 0.80 -20.60
CA ALA A 908 -4.63 1.72 -21.07
C ALA A 908 -4.86 2.18 -22.52
N LEU A 909 -5.25 1.26 -23.40
CA LEU A 909 -5.58 1.58 -24.79
C LEU A 909 -6.96 2.23 -24.91
N ALA A 910 -7.93 1.84 -24.06
CA ALA A 910 -9.23 2.50 -24.02
C ALA A 910 -9.10 3.99 -23.62
N HIS A 911 -8.24 4.31 -22.65
CA HIS A 911 -7.96 5.68 -22.23
C HIS A 911 -7.17 6.47 -23.27
N LEU A 912 -6.24 5.83 -24.00
CA LEU A 912 -5.60 6.45 -25.16
C LEU A 912 -6.65 6.92 -26.18
N LEU A 913 -7.55 6.02 -26.57
CA LEU A 913 -8.64 6.34 -27.49
C LEU A 913 -9.62 7.39 -26.94
N GLN A 914 -9.88 7.39 -25.62
CA GLN A 914 -10.71 8.40 -24.97
C GLN A 914 -10.08 9.81 -25.09
N ILE A 915 -8.77 9.92 -24.85
CA ILE A 915 -8.03 11.19 -24.95
C ILE A 915 -7.96 11.68 -26.40
N GLU A 916 -7.72 10.78 -27.36
CA GLU A 916 -7.72 11.12 -28.78
C GLU A 916 -9.10 11.60 -29.26
N ASP A 917 -10.19 10.93 -28.85
CA ASP A 917 -11.55 11.33 -29.19
C ASP A 917 -11.90 12.71 -28.61
N ASP A 918 -11.54 12.99 -27.36
CA ASP A 918 -11.75 14.31 -26.76
C ASP A 918 -10.90 15.41 -27.41
N THR A 919 -9.66 15.11 -27.81
CA THR A 919 -8.80 16.05 -28.55
C THR A 919 -9.45 16.43 -29.89
N SER A 920 -9.90 15.43 -30.65
CA SER A 920 -10.59 15.65 -31.93
C SER A 920 -11.88 16.46 -31.80
N TRP A 921 -12.54 16.38 -30.64
CA TRP A 921 -13.74 17.17 -30.34
C TRP A 921 -13.37 18.63 -30.07
N VAL A 922 -12.32 18.88 -29.28
CA VAL A 922 -11.85 20.23 -28.97
C VAL A 922 -11.38 20.95 -30.24
N ASP A 923 -10.67 20.25 -31.12
CA ASP A 923 -10.20 20.84 -32.38
C ASP A 923 -11.39 21.27 -33.27
N ARG A 924 -12.44 20.44 -33.37
CA ARG A 924 -13.68 20.78 -34.10
C ARG A 924 -14.43 21.97 -33.49
N ASP A 925 -14.58 22.00 -32.18
CA ASP A 925 -15.26 23.11 -31.48
C ASP A 925 -14.49 24.44 -31.63
N ASN A 926 -13.16 24.40 -31.76
CA ASN A 926 -12.34 25.59 -32.02
C ASN A 926 -12.36 26.03 -33.49
N GLU A 927 -12.65 25.11 -34.43
CA GLU A 927 -12.82 25.40 -35.86
C GLU A 927 -14.19 26.00 -36.21
N ASP A 928 -15.16 26.00 -35.28
CA ASP A 928 -16.46 26.70 -35.39
C ASP A 928 -16.59 27.94 -34.47
N PRO A 929 -15.91 29.09 -34.73
CA PRO A 929 -16.14 30.31 -33.96
C PRO A 929 -17.39 31.10 -34.38
N ILE A 930 -18.20 30.63 -35.33
CA ILE A 930 -19.38 31.38 -35.83
C ILE A 930 -20.50 30.40 -36.26
N SER A 931 -21.46 30.17 -35.37
CA SER A 931 -22.84 29.83 -35.75
C SER A 931 -23.83 30.53 -34.82
#